data_AF-A0AAU1K765-F1
#
_entry.id   AF-A0AAU1K765-F1
#
_cell.length_a   1.000
_cell.length_b   1.000
_cell.length_c   1.000
_cell.angle_alpha   90.00
_cell.angle_beta   90.00
_cell.angle_gamma   90.00
#
_symmetry.space_group_name_H-M   'P 1'
#
loop_
_entity.id
_entity.type
_entity.pdbx_description
1 polymer ?
#
loop_
_entity_poly.entity_id
_entity_poly.type
_entity_poly.pdbx_seq_one_letter_code
_entity_poly.pdbx_strand_id
1 'polypeptide(L)'
;MASPARRLARQLLPERLRQSLTARVPSISEGAPQDSKPAPISIEVEPLVVAADLDGAVNAAGGGFYERAWALFQGIPVEEWAAKAADEYVMSGLHVDPEATRATLRDLAASGAAYVPGRAWLAMTSRVFGFGDQELARSLYARLDEAVGDGTNGDTKWVVESRDWLRPWVAADNDEPDAPAAPEGTVSYAVVDYGHPGRSRASANIGDHVQTVASLGHVVRHRDLEFTGESELDDMANRLRERVRPERVREGLSAKVQLMTLQRDASMYQPVPKDTWMLGFGWYMHPIFEMRYGMPFHKNLRPIFVSFHCSTRAMMTDETIEYLKKYAPIGCRDWTTVDILLSVGVPAFFSGCLTTTVSTVFPDATELPGPDAPVGYVDVFDGSIPEGAPTYAQGGLDEVRFRPFVQNIDDAITMLEGYRRDHRKLATSRLHCYLPGRSIGIDIDFRPKNLSDPRFAGLNPLTPAEFDGIRESMNDRLETILTKIFSGASVEEVYTQWREMNAAEVEIARERRAGARKVGDLVSSIAEDVRSNSVSTPEQVPADAIHVAVSARPKQRPKLRRLIKSIAAYSSRPVHLWVQTGGTDLRLDELARPGITLSALDVSGFDGIKQPDGSTLPIGQVERLVVADLLPDVDKLVILPVSAVLTEDIAGLADTDLEGNLVAATDVVGTRAVSGFQQIHAAANKQAERTTEAADLRRDGHQRHAFDFDAFDIDVLVLDAAQWRAQDLLTSLAPYVETYGMTYRNVLLLEVGPHRAVLPERWNAIPGKTAVAKPALARLP
;
A
#
# COMPACT_ATOMS: atom_id res chain seq x y z
N MET A 1 -14.29 10.96 7.55
CA MET A 1 -14.85 11.09 8.91
C MET A 1 -13.76 10.76 9.92
N ALA A 2 -13.49 11.62 10.90
CA ALA A 2 -12.40 11.42 11.85
C ALA A 2 -12.64 10.18 12.74
N SER A 3 -11.57 9.42 13.04
CA SER A 3 -11.64 8.21 13.86
C SER A 3 -12.15 8.52 15.29
N PRO A 4 -12.78 7.54 15.98
CA PRO A 4 -13.23 7.70 17.37
C PRO A 4 -12.12 8.17 18.33
N ALA A 5 -10.85 7.82 18.06
CA ALA A 5 -9.70 8.25 18.84
C ALA A 5 -9.47 9.78 18.79
N ARG A 6 -9.77 10.45 17.66
CA ARG A 6 -9.71 11.93 17.56
C ARG A 6 -10.83 12.63 18.31
N ARG A 7 -11.95 11.94 18.60
CA ARG A 7 -13.05 12.49 19.40
C ARG A 7 -12.74 12.43 20.90
N LEU A 8 -12.04 11.40 21.35
CA LEU A 8 -11.59 11.24 22.74
C LEU A 8 -10.47 12.24 23.10
N ALA A 9 -9.52 12.48 22.18
CA ALA A 9 -8.43 13.44 22.39
C ALA A 9 -8.91 14.91 22.56
N ARG A 10 -10.03 15.27 21.92
CA ARG A 10 -10.66 16.61 22.09
C ARG A 10 -11.41 16.78 23.40
N GLN A 11 -11.77 15.70 24.08
CA GLN A 11 -12.50 15.73 25.35
C GLN A 11 -11.58 15.70 26.58
N LEU A 12 -10.28 15.43 26.41
CA LEU A 12 -9.29 15.31 27.49
C LEU A 12 -8.30 16.49 27.58
N LEU A 13 -8.63 17.63 26.99
CA LEU A 13 -7.89 18.87 27.25
C LEU A 13 -8.13 19.30 28.71
N PRO A 14 -7.09 19.41 29.56
CA PRO A 14 -7.24 19.86 30.93
C PRO A 14 -7.90 21.25 30.98
N GLU A 15 -8.81 21.44 31.93
CA GLU A 15 -9.62 22.66 32.09
C GLU A 15 -8.79 23.95 32.21
N ARG A 16 -7.50 23.83 32.59
CA ARG A 16 -6.51 24.93 32.60
C ARG A 16 -6.20 25.50 31.22
N LEU A 17 -6.26 24.71 30.14
CA LEU A 17 -5.96 25.17 28.78
C LEU A 17 -7.12 25.97 28.17
N ARG A 18 -8.38 25.66 28.54
CA ARG A 18 -9.54 26.49 28.16
C ARG A 18 -9.52 27.86 28.81
N GLN A 19 -9.05 27.97 30.06
CA GLN A 19 -8.99 29.26 30.76
C GLN A 19 -7.92 30.21 30.20
N SER A 20 -6.84 29.70 29.59
CA SER A 20 -5.80 30.54 28.97
C SER A 20 -6.25 31.27 27.70
N LEU A 21 -7.26 30.74 26.99
CA LEU A 21 -7.75 31.29 25.71
C LEU A 21 -8.94 32.25 25.86
N THR A 22 -9.45 32.48 27.07
CA THR A 22 -10.66 33.30 27.31
C THR A 22 -10.46 34.53 28.22
N ALA A 23 -9.23 34.93 28.53
CA ALA A 23 -8.97 36.16 29.29
C ALA A 23 -9.02 37.43 28.39
N ARG A 24 -10.27 37.89 28.17
CA ARG A 24 -10.76 39.27 27.98
C ARG A 24 -9.76 40.36 27.53
N VAL A 25 -10.02 40.89 26.33
CA VAL A 25 -9.80 42.30 25.99
C VAL A 25 -10.82 43.15 26.78
N PRO A 26 -10.41 44.09 27.66
CA PRO A 26 -11.34 45.04 28.25
C PRO A 26 -11.58 46.21 27.29
N SER A 27 -12.84 46.59 27.14
CA SER A 27 -13.28 47.82 26.48
C SER A 27 -12.65 49.05 27.12
N ILE A 28 -12.15 49.97 26.29
CA ILE A 28 -11.69 51.29 26.70
C ILE A 28 -12.93 52.16 26.96
N SER A 29 -13.11 52.61 28.21
CA SER A 29 -13.94 53.77 28.55
C SER A 29 -13.18 54.68 29.50
N GLU A 30 -13.25 55.98 29.23
CA GLU A 30 -12.47 57.08 29.78
C GLU A 30 -12.66 57.32 31.30
N GLY A 31 -11.58 57.68 32.01
CA GLY A 31 -11.67 58.43 33.29
C GLY A 31 -10.68 58.09 34.43
N ALA A 32 -9.51 58.77 34.44
CA ALA A 32 -8.67 59.12 35.62
C ALA A 32 -7.89 58.00 36.39
N PRO A 33 -6.92 58.33 37.30
CA PRO A 33 -5.47 58.15 37.08
C PRO A 33 -4.80 57.01 37.88
N GLN A 34 -3.56 56.71 37.46
CA GLN A 34 -2.63 55.66 37.91
C GLN A 34 -2.47 55.46 39.42
N ASP A 35 -2.39 54.20 39.87
CA ASP A 35 -1.17 53.63 40.48
C ASP A 35 -1.28 52.13 40.74
N SER A 36 -0.72 51.33 39.83
CA SER A 36 -0.03 50.06 40.10
C SER A 36 0.46 49.49 38.75
N LYS A 37 1.77 49.31 38.61
CA LYS A 37 2.33 48.56 37.48
C LYS A 37 1.81 47.10 37.59
N PRO A 38 1.14 46.54 36.57
CA PRO A 38 0.91 45.10 36.55
C PRO A 38 2.27 44.41 36.50
N ALA A 39 2.48 43.43 37.39
CA ALA A 39 3.66 42.58 37.34
C ALA A 39 3.75 41.94 35.94
N PRO A 40 4.96 41.87 35.33
CA PRO A 40 5.10 41.18 34.06
C PRO A 40 4.69 39.72 34.27
N ILE A 41 3.64 39.28 33.58
CA ILE A 41 3.37 37.87 33.42
C ILE A 41 4.49 37.35 32.54
N SER A 42 5.55 36.80 33.15
CA SER A 42 6.54 36.02 32.44
C SER A 42 5.88 34.70 32.05
N ILE A 43 5.25 34.70 30.88
CA ILE A 43 4.99 33.44 30.19
C ILE A 43 6.37 32.95 29.76
N GLU A 44 6.88 31.89 30.38
CA GLU A 44 8.10 31.24 29.92
C GLU A 44 7.86 30.80 28.47
N VAL A 45 8.58 31.42 27.54
CA VAL A 45 8.41 31.22 26.10
C VAL A 45 8.89 29.82 25.69
N GLU A 46 9.87 29.26 26.40
CA GLU A 46 10.46 27.94 26.12
C GLU A 46 9.45 26.78 26.26
N PRO A 47 8.70 26.63 27.38
CA PRO A 47 7.65 25.60 27.48
C PRO A 47 6.57 25.67 26.39
N LEU A 48 6.24 26.88 25.91
CA LEU A 48 5.25 27.05 24.83
C LEU A 48 5.81 26.64 23.46
N VAL A 49 7.09 26.91 23.20
CA VAL A 49 7.77 26.48 21.97
C VAL A 49 7.87 24.96 21.92
N VAL A 50 8.31 24.33 23.02
CA VAL A 50 8.38 22.86 23.11
C VAL A 50 7.02 22.20 22.89
N ALA A 51 5.95 22.73 23.50
CA ALA A 51 4.60 22.22 23.30
C ALA A 51 4.12 22.38 21.85
N ALA A 52 4.39 23.52 21.21
CA ALA A 52 4.02 23.77 19.83
C ALA A 52 4.80 22.89 18.84
N ASP A 53 6.10 22.68 19.08
CA ASP A 53 6.94 21.82 18.26
C ASP A 53 6.56 20.35 18.43
N LEU A 54 6.21 19.90 19.64
CA LEU A 54 5.70 18.55 19.90
C LEU A 54 4.39 18.30 19.16
N ASP A 55 3.42 19.21 19.27
CA ASP A 55 2.18 19.12 18.52
C ASP A 55 2.43 19.14 17.01
N GLY A 56 3.37 19.98 16.54
CA GLY A 56 3.79 20.03 15.15
C GLY A 56 4.40 18.70 14.67
N ALA A 57 5.26 18.10 15.48
CA ALA A 57 5.95 16.84 15.18
C ALA A 57 4.97 15.67 15.10
N VAL A 58 4.06 15.55 16.08
CA VAL A 58 3.02 14.53 16.09
C VAL A 58 2.09 14.66 14.88
N ASN A 59 1.68 15.89 14.55
CA ASN A 59 0.83 16.13 13.37
C ASN A 59 1.57 15.81 12.06
N ALA A 60 2.86 16.13 11.96
CA ALA A 60 3.69 15.79 10.81
C ALA A 60 3.84 14.28 10.66
N ALA A 61 4.22 13.57 11.73
CA ALA A 61 4.37 12.10 11.75
C ALA A 61 3.05 11.39 11.41
N GLY A 62 1.93 11.81 12.00
CA GLY A 62 0.60 11.27 11.68
C GLY A 62 0.11 11.61 10.26
N GLY A 63 0.74 12.60 9.61
CA GLY A 63 0.60 12.89 8.19
C GLY A 63 1.48 12.05 7.27
N GLY A 64 2.49 11.36 7.83
CA GLY A 64 3.55 10.66 7.10
C GLY A 64 4.70 11.56 6.66
N PHE A 65 4.87 12.74 7.26
CA PHE A 65 5.93 13.72 6.93
C PHE A 65 7.11 13.55 7.90
N TYR A 66 7.83 12.43 7.79
CA TYR A 66 8.80 12.01 8.80
C TYR A 66 10.02 12.91 8.90
N GLU A 67 10.53 13.46 7.79
CA GLU A 67 11.64 14.43 7.80
C GLU A 67 11.26 15.69 8.57
N ARG A 68 10.02 16.17 8.36
CA ARG A 68 9.51 17.34 9.08
C ARG A 68 9.28 17.04 10.56
N ALA A 69 8.73 15.88 10.88
CA ALA A 69 8.53 15.44 12.25
C ALA A 69 9.87 15.32 12.98
N TRP A 70 10.86 14.66 12.35
CA TRP A 70 12.20 14.48 12.89
C TRP A 70 12.90 15.81 13.16
N ALA A 71 12.83 16.75 12.22
CA ALA A 71 13.40 18.10 12.39
C ALA A 71 12.81 18.85 13.59
N LEU A 72 11.52 18.67 13.87
CA LEU A 72 10.87 19.26 15.05
C LEU A 72 11.27 18.52 16.34
N PHE A 73 11.39 17.19 16.29
CA PHE A 73 11.80 16.39 17.44
C PHE A 73 13.22 16.70 17.94
N GLN A 74 14.13 17.18 17.09
CA GLN A 74 15.50 17.53 17.52
C GLN A 74 15.56 18.63 18.60
N GLY A 75 14.52 19.46 18.71
CA GLY A 75 14.42 20.51 19.73
C GLY A 75 13.70 20.08 21.01
N ILE A 76 13.21 18.84 21.09
CA ILE A 76 12.31 18.39 22.17
C ILE A 76 13.08 17.50 23.16
N PRO A 77 13.04 17.79 24.47
CA PRO A 77 13.66 16.95 25.49
C PRO A 77 13.14 15.51 25.50
N VAL A 78 14.00 14.55 25.88
CA VAL A 78 13.66 13.11 25.91
C VAL A 78 12.47 12.82 26.80
N GLU A 79 12.38 13.50 27.94
CA GLU A 79 11.30 13.37 28.91
C GLU A 79 9.93 13.70 28.31
N GLU A 80 9.89 14.69 27.43
CA GLU A 80 8.66 15.19 26.83
C GLU A 80 8.15 14.25 25.74
N TRP A 81 9.00 13.89 24.77
CA TRP A 81 8.57 13.02 23.69
C TRP A 81 8.38 11.58 24.16
N ALA A 82 9.22 11.05 25.07
CA ALA A 82 9.09 9.65 25.49
C ALA A 82 7.79 9.40 26.29
N ALA A 83 7.29 10.41 27.01
CA ALA A 83 6.02 10.31 27.73
C ALA A 83 4.77 10.47 26.84
N LYS A 84 4.87 11.27 25.76
CA LYS A 84 3.71 11.79 25.01
C LYS A 84 3.66 11.39 23.53
N ALA A 85 4.80 11.13 22.90
CA ALA A 85 4.94 10.97 21.44
C ALA A 85 6.03 9.94 21.05
N ALA A 86 6.22 8.89 21.86
CA ALA A 86 7.28 7.90 21.65
C ALA A 86 7.15 7.16 20.31
N ASP A 87 5.91 6.84 19.90
CA ASP A 87 5.67 6.17 18.62
C ASP A 87 6.08 7.06 17.45
N GLU A 88 5.65 8.32 17.46
CA GLU A 88 5.94 9.30 16.42
C GLU A 88 7.44 9.65 16.35
N TYR A 89 8.11 9.78 17.49
CA TYR A 89 9.55 10.02 17.55
C TYR A 89 10.32 8.85 16.93
N VAL A 90 10.06 7.62 17.40
CA VAL A 90 10.79 6.44 16.93
C VAL A 90 10.49 6.14 15.46
N MET A 91 9.24 6.26 15.02
CA MET A 91 8.89 6.10 13.61
C MET A 91 9.61 7.11 12.71
N SER A 92 9.61 8.39 13.10
CA SER A 92 10.25 9.44 12.29
C SER A 92 11.78 9.27 12.31
N GLY A 93 12.34 8.98 13.48
CA GLY A 93 13.77 8.79 13.67
C GLY A 93 14.31 7.56 12.93
N LEU A 94 13.66 6.40 13.03
CA LEU A 94 14.08 5.20 12.29
C LEU A 94 13.91 5.34 10.77
N HIS A 95 13.13 6.31 10.29
CA HIS A 95 13.02 6.61 8.86
C HIS A 95 14.11 7.58 8.38
N VAL A 96 14.49 8.57 9.20
CA VAL A 96 15.34 9.69 8.80
C VAL A 96 16.78 9.54 9.29
N ASP A 97 16.97 9.14 10.55
CA ASP A 97 18.28 8.95 11.18
C ASP A 97 18.25 7.73 12.15
N PRO A 98 18.34 6.50 11.59
CA PRO A 98 18.21 5.29 12.38
C PRO A 98 19.37 5.08 13.36
N GLU A 99 20.55 5.65 13.11
CA GLU A 99 21.71 5.50 13.99
C GLU A 99 21.52 6.33 15.26
N ALA A 100 21.23 7.63 15.11
CA ALA A 100 21.00 8.52 16.26
C ALA A 100 19.81 8.04 17.09
N THR A 101 18.71 7.64 16.43
CA THR A 101 17.51 7.14 17.11
C THR A 101 17.81 5.92 17.97
N ARG A 102 18.56 4.93 17.44
CA ARG A 102 18.93 3.73 18.20
C ARG A 102 19.87 4.04 19.36
N ALA A 103 20.80 4.98 19.20
CA ALA A 103 21.67 5.43 20.29
C ALA A 103 20.85 6.03 21.44
N THR A 104 19.93 6.96 21.13
CA THR A 104 19.04 7.56 22.12
C THR A 104 18.17 6.53 22.83
N LEU A 105 17.65 5.53 22.10
CA LEU A 105 16.83 4.47 22.70
C LEU A 105 17.64 3.52 23.60
N ARG A 106 18.91 3.24 23.28
CA ARG A 106 19.81 2.48 24.16
C ARG A 106 20.06 3.23 25.47
N ASP A 107 20.35 4.52 25.39
CA ASP A 107 20.58 5.37 26.57
C ASP A 107 19.32 5.46 27.44
N LEU A 108 18.15 5.63 26.81
CA LEU A 108 16.87 5.64 27.50
C LEU A 108 16.58 4.31 28.20
N ALA A 109 16.82 3.18 27.52
CA ALA A 109 16.68 1.84 28.11
C ALA A 109 17.64 1.62 29.29
N ALA A 110 18.87 2.13 29.22
CA ALA A 110 19.84 2.03 30.31
C ALA A 110 19.46 2.89 31.53
N SER A 111 18.85 4.07 31.31
CA SER A 111 18.52 5.04 32.36
C SER A 111 17.45 4.59 33.37
N GLY A 112 16.62 3.59 33.03
CA GLY A 112 15.52 3.15 33.88
C GLY A 112 14.39 4.17 34.03
N ALA A 113 14.24 5.08 33.06
CA ALA A 113 13.33 6.23 33.06
C ALA A 113 11.89 5.93 33.53
N ALA A 114 11.64 6.10 34.83
CA ALA A 114 10.35 5.82 35.49
C ALA A 114 9.18 6.70 34.98
N TYR A 115 9.48 7.80 34.29
CA TYR A 115 8.47 8.67 33.68
C TYR A 115 7.89 8.12 32.37
N VAL A 116 8.50 7.08 31.79
CA VAL A 116 8.05 6.48 30.53
C VAL A 116 6.96 5.43 30.82
N PRO A 117 5.73 5.62 30.33
CA PRO A 117 4.63 4.70 30.59
C PRO A 117 4.74 3.40 29.77
N GLY A 118 4.12 2.31 30.23
CA GLY A 118 4.13 1.00 29.53
C GLY A 118 3.72 1.09 28.06
N ARG A 119 2.71 1.91 27.72
CA ARG A 119 2.31 2.15 26.31
C ARG A 119 3.44 2.71 25.43
N ALA A 120 4.32 3.55 25.99
CA ALA A 120 5.42 4.14 25.25
C ALA A 120 6.55 3.12 25.06
N TRP A 121 6.88 2.34 26.10
CA TRP A 121 7.79 1.21 25.97
C TRP A 121 7.31 0.20 24.92
N LEU A 122 6.01 -0.10 24.89
CA LEU A 122 5.42 -0.99 23.88
C LEU A 122 5.57 -0.42 22.48
N ALA A 123 5.30 0.87 22.27
CA ALA A 123 5.47 1.51 20.97
C ALA A 123 6.93 1.45 20.49
N MET A 124 7.88 1.86 21.33
CA MET A 124 9.31 1.83 21.00
C MET A 124 9.79 0.40 20.70
N THR A 125 9.44 -0.57 21.56
CA THR A 125 9.76 -1.99 21.36
C THR A 125 9.22 -2.51 20.03
N SER A 126 7.96 -2.21 19.73
CA SER A 126 7.28 -2.66 18.50
C SER A 126 7.97 -2.10 17.26
N ARG A 127 8.28 -0.80 17.22
CA ARG A 127 8.94 -0.17 16.06
C ARG A 127 10.37 -0.66 15.87
N VAL A 128 11.14 -0.78 16.95
CA VAL A 128 12.51 -1.30 16.89
C VAL A 128 12.53 -2.78 16.47
N PHE A 129 11.63 -3.61 17.00
CA PHE A 129 11.47 -5.00 16.57
C PHE A 129 11.12 -5.09 15.08
N GLY A 130 10.15 -4.26 14.64
CA GLY A 130 9.78 -4.17 13.23
C GLY A 130 10.94 -3.70 12.34
N PHE A 131 11.79 -2.81 12.83
CA PHE A 131 12.99 -2.35 12.11
C PHE A 131 14.05 -3.45 11.96
N GLY A 132 14.03 -4.46 12.84
CA GLY A 132 14.91 -5.63 12.79
C GLY A 132 16.10 -5.59 13.75
N ASP A 133 16.13 -4.64 14.70
CA ASP A 133 17.16 -4.59 15.76
C ASP A 133 16.71 -5.40 16.99
N GLN A 134 16.97 -6.70 16.97
CA GLN A 134 16.47 -7.64 17.98
C GLN A 134 17.09 -7.42 19.35
N GLU A 135 18.37 -7.04 19.42
CA GLU A 135 19.07 -6.79 20.68
C GLU A 135 18.48 -5.57 21.40
N LEU A 136 18.27 -4.47 20.68
CA LEU A 136 17.62 -3.30 21.24
C LEU A 136 16.15 -3.57 21.57
N ALA A 137 15.43 -4.32 20.73
CA ALA A 137 14.05 -4.71 21.01
C ALA A 137 13.94 -5.50 22.33
N ARG A 138 14.84 -6.45 22.61
CA ARG A 138 14.90 -7.17 23.89
C ARG A 138 15.16 -6.24 25.07
N SER A 139 16.09 -5.30 24.90
CA SER A 139 16.41 -4.31 25.95
C SER A 139 15.22 -3.41 26.27
N LEU A 140 14.48 -2.95 25.26
CA LEU A 140 13.27 -2.15 25.43
C LEU A 140 12.11 -2.99 25.99
N TYR A 141 11.98 -4.24 25.55
CA TYR A 141 10.97 -5.17 26.06
C TYR A 141 11.17 -5.46 27.54
N ALA A 142 12.41 -5.60 28.03
CA ALA A 142 12.67 -5.77 29.45
C ALA A 142 12.12 -4.58 30.28
N ARG A 143 12.25 -3.35 29.77
CA ARG A 143 11.64 -2.15 30.39
C ARG A 143 10.13 -2.13 30.29
N LEU A 144 9.56 -2.59 29.18
CA LEU A 144 8.12 -2.79 29.04
C LEU A 144 7.60 -3.79 30.09
N ASP A 145 8.24 -4.95 30.22
CA ASP A 145 7.84 -6.02 31.13
C ASP A 145 7.91 -5.55 32.59
N GLU A 146 8.97 -4.82 32.96
CA GLU A 146 9.13 -4.15 34.26
C GLU A 146 8.03 -3.11 34.51
N ALA A 147 7.78 -2.21 33.55
CA ALA A 147 6.81 -1.13 33.70
C ALA A 147 5.36 -1.64 33.83
N VAL A 148 5.00 -2.69 33.09
CA VAL A 148 3.66 -3.30 33.12
C VAL A 148 3.50 -4.21 34.34
N GLY A 149 4.57 -4.89 34.76
CA GLY A 149 4.57 -5.80 35.91
C GLY A 149 3.50 -6.89 35.79
N ASP A 150 2.70 -7.07 36.85
CA ASP A 150 1.58 -8.00 36.93
C ASP A 150 0.25 -7.44 36.34
N GLY A 151 0.26 -6.21 35.83
CA GLY A 151 -0.92 -5.55 35.27
C GLY A 151 -1.76 -4.74 36.26
N THR A 152 -1.30 -4.53 37.50
CA THR A 152 -2.05 -3.79 38.55
C THR A 152 -1.83 -2.27 38.55
N ASN A 153 -0.84 -1.74 37.84
CA ASN A 153 -0.44 -0.32 37.86
C ASN A 153 -1.26 0.62 36.95
N GLY A 154 -2.58 0.40 36.82
CA GLY A 154 -3.45 1.28 36.04
C GLY A 154 -3.23 1.26 34.52
N ASP A 155 -2.44 0.32 34.01
CA ASP A 155 -2.28 0.07 32.58
C ASP A 155 -3.55 -0.49 31.95
N THR A 156 -3.76 -0.19 30.67
CA THR A 156 -4.91 -0.73 29.95
C THR A 156 -4.72 -2.22 29.68
N LYS A 157 -5.81 -3.00 29.73
CA LYS A 157 -5.86 -4.42 29.34
C LYS A 157 -5.12 -4.70 28.02
N TRP A 158 -5.22 -3.79 27.05
CA TRP A 158 -4.56 -3.93 25.76
C TRP A 158 -3.02 -3.92 25.83
N VAL A 159 -2.42 -3.11 26.72
CA VAL A 159 -0.96 -3.06 26.89
C VAL A 159 -0.46 -4.39 27.47
N VAL A 160 -1.14 -4.92 28.49
CA VAL A 160 -0.83 -6.21 29.11
C VAL A 160 -0.90 -7.33 28.07
N GLU A 161 -2.02 -7.43 27.34
CA GLU A 161 -2.19 -8.45 26.29
C GLU A 161 -1.15 -8.33 25.17
N SER A 162 -0.78 -7.10 24.78
CA SER A 162 0.23 -6.90 23.73
C SER A 162 1.64 -7.24 24.20
N ARG A 163 1.97 -6.94 25.47
CA ARG A 163 3.23 -7.33 26.11
C ARG A 163 3.38 -8.84 26.17
N ASP A 164 2.33 -9.54 26.62
CA ASP A 164 2.36 -11.01 26.74
C ASP A 164 2.40 -11.68 25.37
N TRP A 165 1.63 -11.15 24.40
CA TRP A 165 1.66 -11.62 23.01
C TRP A 165 3.04 -11.48 22.36
N LEU A 166 3.72 -10.36 22.60
CA LEU A 166 5.02 -10.05 22.00
C LEU A 166 6.19 -10.85 22.63
N ARG A 167 6.02 -11.34 23.86
CA ARG A 167 7.05 -12.06 24.63
C ARG A 167 7.78 -13.17 23.84
N PRO A 168 7.08 -14.18 23.28
CA PRO A 168 7.75 -15.26 22.57
C PRO A 168 8.50 -14.78 21.32
N TRP A 169 8.00 -13.75 20.63
CA TRP A 169 8.61 -13.22 19.42
C TRP A 169 9.91 -12.47 19.70
N VAL A 170 9.96 -11.67 20.77
CA VAL A 170 11.17 -10.94 21.18
C VAL A 170 12.24 -11.88 21.73
N ALA A 171 11.82 -13.00 22.34
CA ALA A 171 12.73 -14.03 22.81
C ALA A 171 13.39 -14.81 21.65
N ALA A 172 12.71 -14.97 20.51
CA ALA A 172 13.23 -15.69 19.35
C ALA A 172 14.35 -14.92 18.63
N ASP A 173 15.34 -15.64 18.11
CA ASP A 173 16.34 -15.11 17.18
C ASP A 173 15.86 -15.24 15.72
N ASN A 174 16.35 -14.36 14.84
CA ASN A 174 16.09 -14.49 13.40
C ASN A 174 16.83 -15.71 12.85
N ASP A 175 16.13 -16.54 12.08
CA ASP A 175 16.64 -17.75 11.43
C ASP A 175 17.47 -18.64 12.38
N GLU A 176 16.85 -18.97 13.54
CA GLU A 176 17.47 -19.65 14.68
C GLU A 176 18.51 -20.70 14.21
N PRO A 177 19.81 -20.47 14.48
CA PRO A 177 20.89 -21.25 13.87
C PRO A 177 20.92 -22.71 14.34
N ASP A 178 20.34 -22.99 15.50
CA ASP A 178 20.32 -24.31 16.15
C ASP A 178 19.01 -25.07 15.93
N ALA A 179 18.23 -24.72 14.89
CA ALA A 179 17.02 -25.46 14.55
C ALA A 179 17.32 -26.96 14.36
N PRO A 180 16.56 -27.86 15.02
CA PRO A 180 16.84 -29.29 14.98
C PRO A 180 16.72 -29.83 13.55
N ALA A 181 17.60 -30.75 13.18
CA ALA A 181 17.47 -31.46 11.92
C ALA A 181 16.20 -32.33 11.92
N ALA A 182 15.63 -32.53 10.74
CA ALA A 182 14.59 -33.53 10.58
C ALA A 182 15.15 -34.92 10.94
N PRO A 183 14.33 -35.82 11.51
CA PRO A 183 14.75 -37.20 11.77
C PRO A 183 15.30 -37.87 10.51
N GLU A 184 16.25 -38.79 10.68
CA GLU A 184 16.86 -39.51 9.55
C GLU A 184 15.80 -40.27 8.74
N GLY A 185 15.83 -40.11 7.42
CA GLY A 185 14.86 -40.72 6.50
C GLY A 185 13.48 -40.06 6.47
N THR A 186 13.32 -38.89 7.10
CA THR A 186 12.05 -38.14 7.15
C THR A 186 12.11 -36.87 6.30
N VAL A 187 11.06 -36.63 5.52
CA VAL A 187 10.86 -35.36 4.80
C VAL A 187 10.19 -34.36 5.75
N SER A 188 10.83 -33.21 5.99
CA SER A 188 10.22 -32.12 6.77
C SER A 188 9.29 -31.29 5.89
N TYR A 189 8.06 -31.06 6.37
CA TYR A 189 7.03 -30.32 5.63
C TYR A 189 6.28 -29.35 6.54
N ALA A 190 6.28 -28.08 6.17
CA ALA A 190 5.64 -27.00 6.91
C ALA A 190 4.21 -26.74 6.42
N VAL A 191 3.30 -26.65 7.39
CA VAL A 191 1.88 -26.33 7.25
C VAL A 191 1.67 -24.87 7.67
N VAL A 192 1.07 -24.06 6.79
CA VAL A 192 0.96 -22.61 7.01
C VAL A 192 -0.07 -22.27 8.10
N ASP A 193 0.38 -21.50 9.08
CA ASP A 193 -0.37 -20.85 10.17
C ASP A 193 -0.18 -19.32 10.08
N TYR A 194 -0.97 -18.55 10.85
CA TYR A 194 -1.19 -17.11 10.64
C TYR A 194 -0.99 -16.24 11.89
N GLY A 195 -0.17 -16.69 12.83
CA GLY A 195 0.41 -15.90 13.90
C GLY A 195 1.33 -14.79 13.37
N HIS A 196 1.48 -13.73 14.17
CA HIS A 196 2.24 -12.54 13.80
C HIS A 196 2.69 -11.76 15.05
N PRO A 197 3.90 -11.16 15.08
CA PRO A 197 4.41 -10.40 16.24
C PRO A 197 3.49 -9.27 16.70
N GLY A 198 2.97 -8.49 15.75
CA GLY A 198 1.88 -7.56 16.00
C GLY A 198 0.55 -8.30 16.12
N ARG A 199 -0.01 -8.39 17.34
CA ARG A 199 -1.29 -9.08 17.62
C ARG A 199 -2.39 -8.72 16.63
N SER A 200 -2.59 -7.44 16.34
CA SER A 200 -3.65 -6.96 15.44
C SER A 200 -3.49 -7.41 13.99
N ARG A 201 -2.27 -7.82 13.59
CA ARG A 201 -1.92 -8.26 12.24
C ARG A 201 -1.94 -9.77 12.05
N ALA A 202 -1.99 -10.57 13.12
CA ALA A 202 -2.25 -12.01 13.02
C ALA A 202 -3.61 -12.25 12.31
N SER A 203 -3.94 -13.48 11.92
CA SER A 203 -5.24 -13.71 11.32
C SER A 203 -6.38 -13.69 12.35
N ALA A 204 -7.38 -12.86 12.10
CA ALA A 204 -8.73 -12.98 12.68
C ALA A 204 -9.73 -13.43 11.61
N ASN A 205 -9.25 -14.19 10.62
CA ASN A 205 -9.99 -14.62 9.45
C ASN A 205 -9.95 -16.15 9.34
N ILE A 206 -11.06 -16.81 9.66
CA ILE A 206 -11.14 -18.27 9.55
C ILE A 206 -10.98 -18.75 8.10
N GLY A 207 -11.25 -17.88 7.11
CA GLY A 207 -10.99 -18.15 5.70
C GLY A 207 -9.51 -18.33 5.34
N ASP A 208 -8.58 -17.91 6.18
CA ASP A 208 -7.15 -18.21 6.00
C ASP A 208 -6.89 -19.70 6.25
N HIS A 209 -7.51 -20.29 7.28
CA HIS A 209 -7.39 -21.72 7.58
C HIS A 209 -8.02 -22.61 6.50
N VAL A 210 -9.01 -22.11 5.75
CA VAL A 210 -9.53 -22.79 4.54
C VAL A 210 -8.44 -22.96 3.48
N GLN A 211 -7.53 -21.99 3.32
CA GLN A 211 -6.39 -22.14 2.41
C GLN A 211 -5.42 -23.22 2.89
N THR A 212 -5.19 -23.30 4.20
CA THR A 212 -4.38 -24.36 4.82
C THR A 212 -5.01 -25.74 4.66
N VAL A 213 -6.34 -25.86 4.80
CA VAL A 213 -7.08 -27.11 4.51
C VAL A 213 -6.90 -27.53 3.05
N ALA A 214 -7.01 -26.58 2.11
CA ALA A 214 -6.81 -26.88 0.69
C ALA A 214 -5.36 -27.34 0.39
N SER A 215 -4.36 -26.71 1.02
CA SER A 215 -2.95 -27.12 0.95
C SER A 215 -2.75 -28.53 1.50
N LEU A 216 -3.24 -28.80 2.72
CA LEU A 216 -3.11 -30.10 3.37
C LEU A 216 -3.80 -31.21 2.59
N GLY A 217 -4.90 -30.92 1.89
CA GLY A 217 -5.57 -31.87 1.01
C GLY A 217 -4.63 -32.51 -0.03
N HIS A 218 -3.66 -31.75 -0.53
CA HIS A 218 -2.66 -32.26 -1.48
C HIS A 218 -1.60 -33.15 -0.85
N VAL A 219 -1.38 -33.03 0.46
CA VAL A 219 -0.48 -33.88 1.24
C VAL A 219 -1.21 -35.16 1.66
N VAL A 220 -2.36 -35.03 2.32
CA VAL A 220 -3.07 -36.17 2.92
C VAL A 220 -3.69 -37.10 1.89
N ARG A 221 -3.81 -36.69 0.63
CA ARG A 221 -4.24 -37.59 -0.45
C ARG A 221 -3.22 -38.68 -0.77
N HIS A 222 -1.96 -38.51 -0.40
CA HIS A 222 -0.95 -39.57 -0.45
C HIS A 222 -1.16 -40.50 0.75
N ARG A 223 -1.87 -41.61 0.52
CA ARG A 223 -2.41 -42.47 1.58
C ARG A 223 -1.35 -43.16 2.41
N ASP A 224 -0.23 -43.50 1.77
CA ASP A 224 0.83 -44.34 2.35
C ASP A 224 1.93 -43.54 3.06
N LEU A 225 1.74 -42.22 3.23
CA LEU A 225 2.62 -41.39 4.05
C LEU A 225 2.43 -41.71 5.54
N GLU A 226 3.55 -41.81 6.26
CA GLU A 226 3.61 -41.95 7.71
C GLU A 226 3.94 -40.58 8.31
N PHE A 227 3.03 -40.00 9.09
CA PHE A 227 3.28 -38.73 9.80
C PHE A 227 3.94 -39.03 11.15
N THR A 228 5.15 -38.53 11.39
CA THR A 228 6.04 -39.00 12.48
C THR A 228 6.28 -37.99 13.60
N GLY A 229 5.32 -37.11 13.90
CA GLY A 229 5.50 -36.00 14.86
C GLY A 229 4.95 -36.23 16.27
N GLU A 230 4.28 -37.35 16.58
CA GLU A 230 3.56 -37.59 17.86
C GLU A 230 2.82 -36.32 18.35
N SER A 231 2.13 -35.64 17.43
CA SER A 231 1.56 -34.31 17.66
C SER A 231 0.07 -34.24 17.30
N GLU A 232 -0.65 -33.29 17.90
CA GLU A 232 -2.05 -32.98 17.52
C GLU A 232 -2.21 -32.66 16.01
N LEU A 233 -1.12 -32.21 15.37
CA LEU A 233 -1.06 -31.92 13.93
C LEU A 233 -1.13 -33.20 13.08
N ASP A 234 -0.46 -34.28 13.50
CA ASP A 234 -0.48 -35.56 12.80
C ASP A 234 -1.84 -36.22 12.91
N ASP A 235 -2.44 -36.18 14.11
CA ASP A 235 -3.81 -36.66 14.35
C ASP A 235 -4.82 -35.92 13.47
N MET A 236 -4.69 -34.58 13.39
CA MET A 236 -5.51 -33.76 12.50
C MET A 236 -5.30 -34.13 11.03
N ALA A 237 -4.06 -34.34 10.58
CA ALA A 237 -3.77 -34.74 9.21
C ALA A 237 -4.34 -36.13 8.88
N ASN A 238 -4.31 -37.07 9.83
CA ASN A 238 -4.94 -38.39 9.69
C ASN A 238 -6.47 -38.30 9.63
N ARG A 239 -7.12 -37.48 10.47
CA ARG A 239 -8.57 -37.21 10.35
C ARG A 239 -8.93 -36.60 8.99
N LEU A 240 -8.08 -35.71 8.48
CA LEU A 240 -8.30 -35.10 7.17
C LEU A 240 -8.12 -36.10 6.02
N ARG A 241 -7.17 -37.05 6.16
CA ARG A 241 -6.94 -38.16 5.21
C ARG A 241 -8.19 -39.00 4.99
N GLU A 242 -8.96 -39.28 6.05
CA GLU A 242 -10.22 -40.04 5.97
C GLU A 242 -11.30 -39.36 5.13
N ARG A 243 -11.16 -38.04 4.90
CA ARG A 243 -12.10 -37.23 4.12
C ARG A 243 -11.69 -37.08 2.66
N VAL A 244 -10.54 -37.64 2.25
CA VAL A 244 -10.06 -37.53 0.87
C VAL A 244 -11.04 -38.26 -0.06
N ARG A 245 -11.45 -37.59 -1.14
CA ARG A 245 -12.33 -38.19 -2.15
C ARG A 245 -11.67 -39.41 -2.79
N PRO A 246 -12.37 -40.54 -3.01
CA PRO A 246 -11.77 -41.78 -3.51
C PRO A 246 -10.95 -41.60 -4.80
N GLU A 247 -11.43 -40.81 -5.75
CA GLU A 247 -10.74 -40.54 -7.02
C GLU A 247 -9.52 -39.61 -6.89
N ARG A 248 -9.36 -38.96 -5.72
CA ARG A 248 -8.21 -38.11 -5.40
C ARG A 248 -7.14 -38.82 -4.56
N VAL A 249 -7.43 -40.01 -4.04
CA VAL A 249 -6.45 -40.83 -3.31
C VAL A 249 -5.27 -41.22 -4.22
N ARG A 250 -4.06 -41.19 -3.67
CA ARG A 250 -2.81 -41.62 -4.30
C ARG A 250 -2.10 -42.64 -3.41
N GLU A 251 -1.79 -43.79 -4.00
CA GLU A 251 -1.16 -44.93 -3.33
C GLU A 251 0.19 -45.24 -4.01
N GLY A 252 1.04 -46.03 -3.36
CA GLY A 252 2.33 -46.49 -3.88
C GLY A 252 3.53 -45.62 -3.49
N LEU A 253 3.34 -44.59 -2.67
CA LEU A 253 4.42 -43.72 -2.16
C LEU A 253 4.47 -43.79 -0.63
N SER A 254 5.37 -44.63 -0.10
CA SER A 254 5.60 -44.73 1.33
C SER A 254 6.81 -43.89 1.73
N ALA A 255 6.58 -42.91 2.61
CA ALA A 255 7.61 -42.04 3.15
C ALA A 255 7.23 -41.53 4.54
N LYS A 256 8.23 -41.26 5.37
CA LYS A 256 8.06 -40.58 6.65
C LYS A 256 8.05 -39.08 6.45
N VAL A 257 7.06 -38.39 7.02
CA VAL A 257 6.90 -36.95 6.90
C VAL A 257 6.75 -36.34 8.29
N GLN A 258 7.63 -35.39 8.61
CA GLN A 258 7.54 -34.57 9.81
C GLN A 258 6.74 -33.33 9.48
N LEU A 259 5.51 -33.24 10.00
CA LEU A 259 4.70 -32.03 9.90
C LEU A 259 5.11 -31.03 10.98
N MET A 260 5.11 -29.74 10.62
CA MET A 260 5.25 -28.63 11.56
C MET A 260 4.39 -27.45 11.13
N THR A 261 4.01 -26.56 12.05
CA THR A 261 3.36 -25.29 11.68
C THR A 261 4.38 -24.21 11.35
N LEU A 262 4.03 -23.31 10.44
CA LEU A 262 4.88 -22.20 10.02
C LEU A 262 4.06 -20.91 9.88
N GLN A 263 4.50 -19.85 10.55
CA GLN A 263 3.86 -18.55 10.58
C GLN A 263 4.16 -17.78 9.29
N ARG A 264 3.14 -17.64 8.44
CA ARG A 264 3.24 -17.10 7.07
C ARG A 264 4.06 -15.81 6.96
N ASP A 265 3.77 -14.84 7.83
CA ASP A 265 4.31 -13.48 7.76
C ASP A 265 5.45 -13.24 8.76
N ALA A 266 5.91 -14.29 9.45
CA ALA A 266 6.88 -14.19 10.54
C ALA A 266 7.76 -15.45 10.69
N SER A 267 7.96 -16.18 9.59
CA SER A 267 8.65 -17.49 9.58
C SER A 267 10.07 -17.45 10.12
N MET A 268 10.76 -16.31 10.05
CA MET A 268 12.13 -16.14 10.56
C MET A 268 12.25 -16.28 12.09
N TYR A 269 11.16 -16.23 12.84
CA TYR A 269 11.17 -16.36 14.30
C TYR A 269 10.77 -17.75 14.77
N GLN A 270 10.94 -18.77 13.92
CA GLN A 270 10.69 -20.16 14.28
C GLN A 270 11.91 -21.03 13.98
N PRO A 271 12.17 -22.06 14.80
CA PRO A 271 13.16 -23.07 14.48
C PRO A 271 12.63 -23.94 13.33
N VAL A 272 13.17 -23.74 12.13
CA VAL A 272 12.79 -24.52 10.93
C VAL A 272 13.94 -25.48 10.56
N PRO A 273 13.71 -26.81 10.52
CA PRO A 273 14.69 -27.78 10.05
C PRO A 273 15.22 -27.45 8.65
N LYS A 274 16.47 -27.84 8.39
CA LYS A 274 17.06 -27.63 7.05
C LYS A 274 16.26 -28.40 5.99
N ASP A 275 16.06 -27.76 4.84
CA ASP A 275 15.39 -28.34 3.67
C ASP A 275 13.90 -28.70 3.92
N THR A 276 13.24 -27.97 4.83
CA THR A 276 11.78 -28.08 5.04
C THR A 276 11.02 -27.55 3.83
N TRP A 277 10.16 -28.39 3.27
CA TRP A 277 9.28 -28.04 2.15
C TRP A 277 8.02 -27.31 2.61
N MET A 278 7.49 -26.42 1.77
CA MET A 278 6.18 -25.80 1.99
C MET A 278 5.52 -25.40 0.67
N LEU A 279 4.20 -25.27 0.67
CA LEU A 279 3.52 -24.49 -0.36
C LEU A 279 3.49 -23.01 0.04
N GLY A 280 4.02 -22.15 -0.82
CA GLY A 280 3.98 -20.70 -0.68
C GLY A 280 2.73 -20.12 -1.33
N PHE A 281 1.63 -20.03 -0.57
CA PHE A 281 0.34 -19.50 -1.03
C PHE A 281 -0.22 -18.38 -0.15
N GLY A 282 -1.07 -17.57 -0.77
CA GLY A 282 -1.88 -16.58 -0.05
C GLY A 282 -1.37 -15.16 -0.17
N TRP A 283 -1.70 -14.34 0.83
CA TRP A 283 -1.51 -12.90 0.82
C TRP A 283 -0.44 -12.47 1.83
N TYR A 284 0.73 -12.04 1.36
CA TYR A 284 1.92 -11.80 2.18
C TYR A 284 2.12 -10.33 2.62
N MET A 285 1.05 -9.52 2.65
CA MET A 285 1.15 -8.06 2.85
C MET A 285 0.80 -7.61 4.28
N HIS A 286 1.09 -8.42 5.30
CA HIS A 286 1.00 -7.99 6.70
C HIS A 286 2.37 -7.50 7.18
N PRO A 287 2.60 -6.18 7.33
CA PRO A 287 3.88 -5.68 7.79
C PRO A 287 4.05 -5.89 9.30
N ILE A 288 5.27 -6.26 9.70
CA ILE A 288 5.73 -6.31 11.08
C ILE A 288 5.89 -4.86 11.55
N PHE A 289 4.92 -4.42 12.37
CA PHE A 289 4.84 -3.09 12.97
C PHE A 289 5.00 -1.91 11.99
N GLU A 290 4.53 -2.09 10.75
CA GLU A 290 4.61 -1.09 9.66
C GLU A 290 6.04 -0.72 9.23
N MET A 291 7.03 -1.52 9.63
CA MET A 291 8.44 -1.28 9.34
C MET A 291 8.97 -2.17 8.22
N ARG A 292 8.65 -3.48 8.26
CA ARG A 292 9.10 -4.47 7.27
C ARG A 292 8.09 -5.57 7.04
N TYR A 293 8.35 -6.46 6.09
CA TYR A 293 7.54 -7.64 5.81
C TYR A 293 8.29 -8.93 6.20
N GLY A 294 7.56 -10.03 6.36
CA GLY A 294 8.12 -11.36 6.64
C GLY A 294 8.77 -12.07 5.45
N MET A 295 9.07 -11.34 4.37
CA MET A 295 9.76 -11.81 3.18
C MET A 295 11.16 -11.19 3.11
N PRO A 296 12.21 -11.93 2.71
CA PRO A 296 12.26 -13.38 2.46
C PRO A 296 11.80 -14.28 3.61
N PHE A 297 11.30 -15.49 3.31
CA PHE A 297 11.05 -16.47 4.37
C PHE A 297 12.34 -17.01 4.97
N HIS A 298 12.20 -17.72 6.10
CA HIS A 298 13.29 -18.43 6.76
C HIS A 298 14.19 -19.21 5.78
N LYS A 299 15.51 -19.06 5.91
CA LYS A 299 16.53 -19.58 4.96
C LYS A 299 16.47 -21.10 4.71
N ASN A 300 15.98 -21.86 5.68
CA ASN A 300 15.86 -23.31 5.60
C ASN A 300 14.65 -23.80 4.79
N LEU A 301 13.70 -22.92 4.47
CA LEU A 301 12.51 -23.28 3.71
C LEU A 301 12.82 -23.50 2.23
N ARG A 302 12.07 -24.42 1.63
CA ARG A 302 12.04 -24.74 0.21
C ARG A 302 10.60 -24.54 -0.29
N PRO A 303 10.20 -23.30 -0.62
CA PRO A 303 8.84 -23.01 -1.04
C PRO A 303 8.58 -23.47 -2.47
N ILE A 304 7.41 -24.08 -2.70
CA ILE A 304 6.78 -24.21 -4.01
C ILE A 304 5.67 -23.16 -4.07
N PHE A 305 5.88 -22.11 -4.87
CA PHE A 305 4.94 -20.99 -4.94
C PHE A 305 3.76 -21.30 -5.85
N VAL A 306 2.56 -21.26 -5.28
CA VAL A 306 1.28 -21.34 -5.98
C VAL A 306 0.30 -20.39 -5.30
N SER A 307 -0.58 -19.76 -6.07
CA SER A 307 -1.52 -18.78 -5.51
C SER A 307 -0.86 -17.66 -4.70
N PHE A 308 0.37 -17.30 -5.08
CA PHE A 308 1.10 -16.19 -4.47
C PHE A 308 0.44 -14.85 -4.88
N HIS A 309 0.23 -13.95 -3.92
CA HIS A 309 -0.25 -12.60 -4.21
C HIS A 309 0.63 -11.53 -3.58
N CYS A 310 1.06 -10.58 -4.39
CA CYS A 310 1.75 -9.37 -3.96
C CYS A 310 1.24 -8.14 -4.72
N SER A 311 1.02 -7.04 -4.00
CA SER A 311 0.68 -5.74 -4.60
C SER A 311 1.28 -4.53 -3.88
N THR A 312 2.13 -4.74 -2.87
CA THR A 312 2.78 -3.65 -2.12
C THR A 312 4.24 -3.46 -2.52
N ARG A 313 4.62 -2.22 -2.85
CA ARG A 313 6.01 -1.79 -3.09
C ARG A 313 6.98 -2.25 -2.02
N ALA A 314 6.67 -1.93 -0.76
CA ALA A 314 7.55 -2.16 0.38
C ALA A 314 7.86 -3.64 0.67
N MET A 315 7.16 -4.60 0.05
CA MET A 315 7.46 -6.03 0.18
C MET A 315 8.51 -6.50 -0.84
N MET A 316 8.62 -5.82 -1.98
CA MET A 316 9.46 -6.21 -3.11
C MET A 316 10.79 -5.46 -3.06
N THR A 317 11.53 -5.66 -1.98
CA THR A 317 12.92 -5.23 -1.86
C THR A 317 13.80 -6.03 -2.82
N ASP A 318 15.01 -5.55 -3.10
CA ASP A 318 15.99 -6.30 -3.92
C ASP A 318 16.24 -7.72 -3.35
N GLU A 319 16.30 -7.83 -2.02
CA GLU A 319 16.45 -9.11 -1.33
C GLU A 319 15.27 -10.06 -1.60
N THR A 320 14.03 -9.55 -1.50
CA THR A 320 12.82 -10.33 -1.84
C THR A 320 12.80 -10.73 -3.31
N ILE A 321 13.20 -9.83 -4.22
CA ILE A 321 13.24 -10.12 -5.66
C ILE A 321 14.22 -11.26 -5.95
N GLU A 322 15.44 -11.20 -5.39
CA GLU A 322 16.43 -12.27 -5.56
C GLU A 322 15.98 -13.59 -4.92
N TYR A 323 15.32 -13.52 -3.76
CA TYR A 323 14.71 -14.70 -3.15
C TYR A 323 13.63 -15.34 -4.04
N LEU A 324 12.75 -14.55 -4.65
CA LEU A 324 11.74 -15.04 -5.56
C LEU A 324 12.35 -15.60 -6.85
N LYS A 325 13.40 -14.99 -7.40
CA LYS A 325 14.15 -15.53 -8.55
C LYS A 325 14.75 -16.91 -8.24
N LYS A 326 15.32 -17.08 -7.04
CA LYS A 326 15.90 -18.35 -6.59
C LYS A 326 14.90 -19.52 -6.64
N TYR A 327 13.63 -19.25 -6.32
CA TYR A 327 12.57 -20.28 -6.26
C TYR A 327 11.58 -20.20 -7.43
N ALA A 328 11.92 -19.46 -8.48
CA ALA A 328 11.10 -19.31 -9.67
C ALA A 328 10.98 -20.62 -10.48
N PRO A 329 9.90 -20.81 -11.27
CA PRO A 329 8.83 -19.83 -11.50
C PRO A 329 7.81 -19.72 -10.36
N ILE A 330 7.23 -18.53 -10.20
CA ILE A 330 6.26 -18.22 -9.16
C ILE A 330 4.84 -18.40 -9.70
N GLY A 331 4.09 -19.36 -9.15
CA GLY A 331 2.66 -19.52 -9.41
C GLY A 331 1.84 -18.44 -8.69
N CYS A 332 1.29 -17.51 -9.45
CA CYS A 332 0.57 -16.35 -8.95
C CYS A 332 -0.93 -16.58 -8.86
N ARG A 333 -1.57 -15.99 -7.85
CA ARG A 333 -3.02 -16.05 -7.66
C ARG A 333 -3.81 -15.29 -8.72
N ASP A 334 -3.28 -14.14 -9.15
CA ASP A 334 -3.94 -13.21 -10.05
C ASP A 334 -2.96 -12.64 -11.07
N TRP A 335 -3.51 -12.19 -12.21
CA TRP A 335 -2.71 -11.63 -13.30
C TRP A 335 -1.97 -10.35 -12.91
N THR A 336 -2.50 -9.56 -11.96
CA THR A 336 -1.80 -8.35 -11.48
C THR A 336 -0.45 -8.73 -10.85
N THR A 337 -0.42 -9.79 -10.04
CA THR A 337 0.80 -10.31 -9.42
C THR A 337 1.78 -10.83 -10.48
N VAL A 338 1.28 -11.52 -11.52
CA VAL A 338 2.12 -11.98 -12.65
C VAL A 338 2.81 -10.78 -13.32
N ASP A 339 2.05 -9.74 -13.65
CA ASP A 339 2.57 -8.55 -14.33
C ASP A 339 3.62 -7.82 -13.48
N ILE A 340 3.42 -7.76 -12.16
CA ILE A 340 4.39 -7.23 -11.18
C ILE A 340 5.70 -8.03 -11.22
N LEU A 341 5.63 -9.36 -11.05
CA LEU A 341 6.83 -10.20 -10.96
C LEU A 341 7.62 -10.23 -12.28
N LEU A 342 6.92 -10.30 -13.41
CA LEU A 342 7.58 -10.22 -14.72
C LEU A 342 8.26 -8.86 -14.94
N SER A 343 7.71 -7.75 -14.42
CA SER A 343 8.32 -6.42 -14.54
C SER A 343 9.67 -6.29 -13.82
N VAL A 344 9.94 -7.13 -12.81
CA VAL A 344 11.21 -7.21 -12.06
C VAL A 344 12.09 -8.40 -12.47
N GLY A 345 11.73 -9.08 -13.56
CA GLY A 345 12.49 -10.21 -14.08
C GLY A 345 12.36 -11.50 -13.26
N VAL A 346 11.34 -11.63 -12.41
CA VAL A 346 11.00 -12.89 -11.72
C VAL A 346 10.09 -13.71 -12.65
N PRO A 347 10.50 -14.90 -13.13
CA PRO A 347 9.62 -15.77 -13.91
C PRO A 347 8.36 -16.12 -13.12
N ALA A 348 7.19 -15.87 -13.70
CA ALA A 348 5.91 -16.04 -13.03
C ALA A 348 4.83 -16.45 -14.02
N PHE A 349 3.82 -17.15 -13.52
CA PHE A 349 2.66 -17.59 -14.29
C PHE A 349 1.39 -17.52 -13.45
N PHE A 350 0.22 -17.53 -14.09
CA PHE A 350 -1.05 -17.58 -13.39
C PHE A 350 -1.39 -19.01 -12.98
N SER A 351 -1.41 -19.29 -11.68
CA SER A 351 -1.84 -20.59 -11.13
C SER A 351 -3.28 -20.58 -10.61
N GLY A 352 -3.89 -19.40 -10.45
CA GLY A 352 -5.18 -19.25 -9.77
C GLY A 352 -5.10 -19.51 -8.26
N CYS A 353 -6.25 -19.70 -7.61
CA CYS A 353 -6.35 -19.82 -6.16
C CYS A 353 -6.39 -21.28 -5.68
N LEU A 354 -5.58 -21.62 -4.68
CA LEU A 354 -5.44 -22.95 -4.09
C LEU A 354 -6.77 -23.45 -3.51
N THR A 355 -7.63 -22.55 -3.03
CA THR A 355 -8.94 -22.96 -2.46
C THR A 355 -9.91 -23.54 -3.49
N THR A 356 -9.62 -23.44 -4.78
CA THR A 356 -10.37 -24.17 -5.83
C THR A 356 -10.21 -25.69 -5.70
N THR A 357 -9.20 -26.17 -4.97
CA THR A 357 -8.93 -27.60 -4.73
C THR A 357 -9.37 -28.08 -3.35
N VAL A 358 -10.07 -27.24 -2.56
CA VAL A 358 -10.48 -27.63 -1.20
C VAL A 358 -11.38 -28.88 -1.23
N SER A 359 -12.12 -29.10 -2.33
CA SER A 359 -12.89 -30.32 -2.60
C SER A 359 -12.11 -31.63 -2.46
N THR A 360 -10.78 -31.63 -2.48
CA THR A 360 -9.94 -32.82 -2.24
C THR A 360 -10.32 -33.53 -0.94
N VAL A 361 -10.68 -32.78 0.10
CA VAL A 361 -10.99 -33.27 1.46
C VAL A 361 -12.46 -33.02 1.88
N PHE A 362 -13.32 -32.78 0.89
CA PHE A 362 -14.76 -32.68 1.06
C PHE A 362 -15.42 -33.71 0.15
N PRO A 363 -15.75 -34.91 0.67
CA PRO A 363 -16.51 -35.93 -0.05
C PRO A 363 -17.80 -35.37 -0.60
N ASP A 364 -18.31 -35.96 -1.70
CA ASP A 364 -19.60 -35.57 -2.25
C ASP A 364 -20.67 -35.58 -1.15
N ALA A 365 -21.44 -34.49 -1.07
CA ALA A 365 -22.49 -34.38 -0.09
C ALA A 365 -23.53 -35.48 -0.36
N THR A 366 -23.86 -36.27 0.67
CA THR A 366 -24.87 -37.34 0.55
C THR A 366 -26.27 -36.77 0.40
N GLU A 367 -26.50 -35.57 0.93
CA GLU A 367 -27.73 -34.80 0.80
C GLU A 367 -27.38 -33.35 0.44
N LEU A 368 -28.06 -32.80 -0.56
CA LEU A 368 -27.98 -31.39 -0.91
C LEU A 368 -29.19 -30.64 -0.35
N PRO A 369 -29.03 -29.38 0.07
CA PRO A 369 -30.13 -28.56 0.54
C PRO A 369 -31.20 -28.42 -0.54
N GLY A 370 -32.45 -28.62 -0.15
CA GLY A 370 -33.60 -28.43 -1.04
C GLY A 370 -33.76 -26.96 -1.48
N PRO A 371 -34.61 -26.69 -2.49
CA PRO A 371 -34.82 -25.34 -3.02
C PRO A 371 -35.34 -24.34 -1.99
N ASP A 372 -35.95 -24.83 -0.89
CA ASP A 372 -36.47 -23.99 0.19
C ASP A 372 -35.43 -23.63 1.26
N ALA A 373 -34.26 -24.28 1.27
CA ALA A 373 -33.19 -23.99 2.24
C ALA A 373 -32.72 -22.53 2.12
N PRO A 374 -32.44 -21.82 3.22
CA PRO A 374 -32.17 -20.39 3.18
C PRO A 374 -30.88 -20.05 2.42
N VAL A 375 -30.80 -18.81 1.93
CA VAL A 375 -29.54 -18.23 1.42
C VAL A 375 -28.72 -17.76 2.61
N GLY A 376 -27.46 -18.21 2.71
CA GLY A 376 -26.51 -17.72 3.72
C GLY A 376 -25.77 -16.47 3.25
N TYR A 377 -25.64 -15.46 4.11
CA TYR A 377 -24.95 -14.21 3.78
C TYR A 377 -23.63 -14.12 4.55
N VAL A 378 -22.51 -14.26 3.86
CA VAL A 378 -21.17 -14.34 4.46
C VAL A 378 -20.40 -13.04 4.20
N ASP A 379 -20.13 -12.27 5.25
CA ASP A 379 -19.42 -10.98 5.17
C ASP A 379 -20.04 -10.01 4.14
N VAL A 380 -21.37 -10.00 4.08
CA VAL A 380 -22.17 -8.97 3.42
C VAL A 380 -22.62 -8.02 4.52
N PHE A 381 -22.49 -6.71 4.30
CA PHE A 381 -22.75 -5.69 5.33
C PHE A 381 -23.59 -4.52 4.82
N ASP A 382 -24.25 -4.70 3.66
CA ASP A 382 -25.15 -3.70 3.10
C ASP A 382 -26.61 -4.02 3.42
N GLY A 383 -27.52 -3.11 3.07
CA GLY A 383 -28.96 -3.28 3.29
C GLY A 383 -29.62 -4.31 2.36
N SER A 384 -28.87 -5.10 1.59
CA SER A 384 -29.44 -6.11 0.68
C SER A 384 -29.81 -7.43 1.37
N ILE A 385 -29.47 -7.59 2.66
CA ILE A 385 -29.76 -8.80 3.44
C ILE A 385 -31.24 -8.78 3.88
N PRO A 386 -32.04 -9.80 3.50
CA PRO A 386 -33.43 -9.92 3.98
C PRO A 386 -33.50 -10.07 5.51
N GLU A 387 -34.58 -9.55 6.10
CA GLU A 387 -34.84 -9.70 7.54
C GLU A 387 -34.92 -11.19 7.91
N GLY A 388 -34.21 -11.57 8.99
CA GLY A 388 -34.15 -12.96 9.47
C GLY A 388 -33.27 -13.90 8.63
N ALA A 389 -32.60 -13.42 7.58
CA ALA A 389 -31.69 -14.26 6.81
C ALA A 389 -30.46 -14.67 7.65
N PRO A 390 -29.96 -15.93 7.50
CA PRO A 390 -28.73 -16.36 8.16
C PRO A 390 -27.53 -15.51 7.71
N THR A 391 -26.80 -14.95 8.68
CA THR A 391 -25.59 -14.16 8.43
C THR A 391 -24.39 -14.76 9.14
N TYR A 392 -23.23 -14.68 8.50
CA TYR A 392 -21.97 -15.22 9.00
C TYR A 392 -20.84 -14.22 8.80
N ALA A 393 -19.90 -14.20 9.73
CA ALA A 393 -18.64 -13.48 9.59
C ALA A 393 -17.51 -14.50 9.48
N GLN A 394 -16.63 -14.36 8.49
CA GLN A 394 -15.38 -15.12 8.44
C GLN A 394 -14.20 -14.29 8.95
N GLY A 395 -14.27 -12.96 8.85
CA GLY A 395 -13.22 -12.07 9.33
C GLY A 395 -13.66 -11.16 10.48
N GLY A 396 -12.67 -10.70 11.26
CA GLY A 396 -12.92 -9.86 12.44
C GLY A 396 -13.26 -10.66 13.70
N LEU A 397 -13.06 -11.97 13.66
CA LEU A 397 -13.23 -12.90 14.78
C LEU A 397 -11.94 -12.91 15.61
N ASP A 398 -11.82 -12.04 16.61
CA ASP A 398 -10.59 -11.89 17.39
C ASP A 398 -10.16 -13.20 18.07
N GLU A 399 -11.14 -14.04 18.43
CA GLU A 399 -10.92 -15.34 19.05
C GLU A 399 -10.15 -16.33 18.16
N VAL A 400 -10.19 -16.20 16.82
CA VAL A 400 -9.40 -17.03 15.89
C VAL A 400 -7.90 -16.90 16.17
N ARG A 401 -7.44 -15.73 16.65
CA ARG A 401 -6.03 -15.45 16.98
C ARG A 401 -5.53 -16.25 18.17
N PHE A 402 -6.43 -16.63 19.08
CA PHE A 402 -6.10 -17.22 20.38
C PHE A 402 -6.40 -18.72 20.44
N ARG A 403 -7.18 -19.24 19.49
CA ARG A 403 -7.46 -20.68 19.39
C ARG A 403 -6.20 -21.44 18.97
N PRO A 404 -6.01 -22.68 19.44
CA PRO A 404 -5.02 -23.60 18.87
C PRO A 404 -5.23 -23.76 17.36
N PHE A 405 -4.14 -23.89 16.61
CA PHE A 405 -4.16 -24.04 15.16
C PHE A 405 -5.08 -25.18 14.69
N VAL A 406 -4.98 -26.36 15.31
CA VAL A 406 -5.80 -27.54 14.98
C VAL A 406 -7.29 -27.26 15.15
N GLN A 407 -7.66 -26.53 16.20
CA GLN A 407 -9.06 -26.12 16.42
C GLN A 407 -9.55 -25.20 15.29
N ASN A 408 -8.74 -24.24 14.84
CA ASN A 408 -9.13 -23.38 13.71
C ASN A 408 -9.30 -24.17 12.40
N ILE A 409 -8.53 -25.24 12.19
CA ILE A 409 -8.72 -26.15 11.04
C ILE A 409 -10.05 -26.88 11.14
N ASP A 410 -10.35 -27.47 12.30
CA ASP A 410 -11.61 -28.19 12.54
C ASP A 410 -12.83 -27.25 12.42
N ASP A 411 -12.72 -26.02 12.93
CA ASP A 411 -13.74 -24.97 12.80
C ASP A 411 -13.94 -24.54 11.33
N ALA A 412 -12.86 -24.40 10.56
CA ALA A 412 -12.94 -24.07 9.13
C ALA A 412 -13.66 -25.17 8.33
N ILE A 413 -13.37 -26.44 8.63
CA ILE A 413 -14.06 -27.59 8.02
C ILE A 413 -15.53 -27.59 8.41
N THR A 414 -15.83 -27.45 9.70
CA THR A 414 -17.20 -27.42 10.24
C THR A 414 -18.02 -26.30 9.63
N MET A 415 -17.43 -25.11 9.46
CA MET A 415 -18.05 -23.97 8.81
C MET A 415 -18.43 -24.29 7.35
N LEU A 416 -17.50 -24.83 6.56
CA LEU A 416 -17.77 -25.18 5.15
C LEU A 416 -18.80 -26.30 5.01
N GLU A 417 -18.78 -27.28 5.92
CA GLU A 417 -19.81 -28.33 6.01
C GLU A 417 -21.19 -27.74 6.32
N GLY A 418 -21.27 -26.85 7.30
CA GLY A 418 -22.51 -26.14 7.63
C GLY A 418 -23.04 -25.36 6.43
N TYR A 419 -22.16 -24.67 5.70
CA TYR A 419 -22.57 -23.93 4.51
C TYR A 419 -23.20 -24.80 3.42
N ARG A 420 -22.55 -25.91 3.06
CA ARG A 420 -23.07 -26.79 1.99
C ARG A 420 -24.28 -27.61 2.42
N ARG A 421 -24.43 -27.90 3.71
CA ARG A 421 -25.58 -28.63 4.27
C ARG A 421 -26.81 -27.74 4.43
N ASP A 422 -26.62 -26.54 4.96
CA ASP A 422 -27.73 -25.71 5.47
C ASP A 422 -28.25 -24.69 4.43
N HIS A 423 -27.52 -24.45 3.34
CA HIS A 423 -27.84 -23.37 2.39
C HIS A 423 -27.86 -23.82 0.93
N ARG A 424 -28.94 -23.49 0.23
CA ARG A 424 -29.04 -23.67 -1.23
C ARG A 424 -28.08 -22.79 -2.02
N LYS A 425 -27.70 -21.65 -1.45
CA LYS A 425 -26.87 -20.61 -2.06
C LYS A 425 -26.18 -19.78 -0.97
N LEU A 426 -24.98 -19.27 -1.24
CA LEU A 426 -24.36 -18.23 -0.42
C LEU A 426 -24.26 -16.91 -1.19
N ALA A 427 -24.42 -15.79 -0.50
CA ALA A 427 -24.04 -14.47 -0.99
C ALA A 427 -22.82 -13.97 -0.21
N THR A 428 -21.78 -13.48 -0.89
CA THR A 428 -20.55 -13.03 -0.22
C THR A 428 -19.80 -11.95 -0.98
N SER A 429 -19.12 -11.08 -0.24
CA SER A 429 -18.18 -10.10 -0.80
C SER A 429 -16.73 -10.61 -0.87
N ARG A 430 -16.46 -11.83 -0.37
CA ARG A 430 -15.11 -12.32 -0.12
C ARG A 430 -14.70 -13.45 -1.05
N LEU A 431 -13.56 -13.27 -1.70
CA LEU A 431 -12.94 -14.27 -2.59
C LEU A 431 -12.72 -15.62 -1.89
N HIS A 432 -12.34 -15.58 -0.60
CA HIS A 432 -12.09 -16.75 0.24
C HIS A 432 -13.36 -17.50 0.67
N CYS A 433 -14.54 -17.02 0.30
CA CYS A 433 -15.81 -17.75 0.45
C CYS A 433 -16.32 -18.18 -0.93
N TYR A 434 -16.16 -17.31 -1.93
CA TYR A 434 -16.51 -17.58 -3.33
C TYR A 434 -15.84 -18.83 -3.92
N LEU A 435 -14.50 -18.86 -3.96
CA LEU A 435 -13.77 -19.95 -4.62
C LEU A 435 -13.87 -21.31 -3.89
N PRO A 436 -13.69 -21.40 -2.55
CA PRO A 436 -13.88 -22.67 -1.86
C PRO A 436 -15.34 -23.12 -1.85
N GLY A 437 -16.30 -22.19 -1.73
CA GLY A 437 -17.74 -22.53 -1.80
C GLY A 437 -18.11 -23.15 -3.14
N ARG A 438 -17.68 -22.55 -4.27
CA ARG A 438 -17.83 -23.16 -5.59
C ARG A 438 -17.12 -24.52 -5.69
N SER A 439 -15.93 -24.65 -5.12
CA SER A 439 -15.18 -25.92 -5.16
C SER A 439 -15.97 -27.07 -4.54
N ILE A 440 -16.74 -26.83 -3.48
CA ILE A 440 -17.52 -27.86 -2.78
C ILE A 440 -18.99 -27.91 -3.23
N GLY A 441 -19.29 -27.33 -4.41
CA GLY A 441 -20.59 -27.47 -5.08
C GLY A 441 -21.67 -26.48 -4.63
N ILE A 442 -21.33 -25.45 -3.87
CA ILE A 442 -22.30 -24.43 -3.44
C ILE A 442 -22.51 -23.41 -4.56
N ASP A 443 -23.76 -23.04 -4.84
CA ASP A 443 -24.07 -21.88 -5.68
C ASP A 443 -23.70 -20.58 -4.95
N ILE A 444 -22.90 -19.72 -5.58
CA ILE A 444 -22.39 -18.49 -4.97
C ILE A 444 -22.82 -17.26 -5.75
N ASP A 445 -23.42 -16.31 -5.02
CA ASP A 445 -23.62 -14.94 -5.42
C ASP A 445 -22.45 -14.07 -4.95
N PHE A 446 -21.48 -13.82 -5.83
CA PHE A 446 -20.29 -13.05 -5.48
C PHE A 446 -20.50 -11.55 -5.71
N ARG A 447 -20.51 -10.78 -4.62
CA ARG A 447 -20.83 -9.34 -4.56
C ARG A 447 -19.73 -8.55 -3.85
N PRO A 448 -18.51 -8.47 -4.40
CA PRO A 448 -17.46 -7.65 -3.79
C PRO A 448 -17.82 -6.17 -3.87
N LYS A 449 -17.24 -5.36 -2.99
CA LYS A 449 -17.40 -3.89 -3.02
C LYS A 449 -16.92 -3.25 -4.34
N ASN A 450 -15.95 -3.89 -5.00
CA ASN A 450 -15.39 -3.45 -6.26
C ASN A 450 -14.95 -4.67 -7.07
N LEU A 451 -15.57 -4.91 -8.22
CA LEU A 451 -15.23 -6.02 -9.11
C LEU A 451 -13.86 -5.84 -9.78
N SER A 452 -13.38 -4.61 -9.90
CA SER A 452 -12.08 -4.27 -10.48
C SER A 452 -10.91 -4.37 -9.50
N ASP A 453 -11.12 -4.90 -8.29
CA ASP A 453 -10.05 -5.15 -7.32
C ASP A 453 -8.95 -6.04 -7.95
N PRO A 454 -7.66 -5.68 -7.83
CA PRO A 454 -6.57 -6.40 -8.48
C PRO A 454 -6.50 -7.89 -8.10
N ARG A 455 -7.02 -8.26 -6.93
CA ARG A 455 -7.04 -9.63 -6.42
C ARG A 455 -7.98 -10.54 -7.20
N PHE A 456 -8.86 -9.99 -8.02
CA PHE A 456 -9.85 -10.73 -8.80
C PHE A 456 -9.45 -10.90 -10.27
N ALA A 457 -8.32 -10.32 -10.70
CA ALA A 457 -7.85 -10.41 -12.08
C ALA A 457 -7.55 -11.87 -12.47
N GLY A 458 -8.41 -12.44 -13.33
CA GLY A 458 -8.38 -13.85 -13.73
C GLY A 458 -9.16 -14.80 -12.83
N LEU A 459 -9.82 -14.30 -11.79
CA LEU A 459 -10.59 -15.10 -10.82
C LEU A 459 -12.06 -14.72 -10.73
N ASN A 460 -12.48 -13.62 -11.36
CA ASN A 460 -13.88 -13.24 -11.43
C ASN A 460 -14.17 -12.31 -12.63
N PRO A 461 -15.26 -12.56 -13.39
CA PRO A 461 -16.08 -13.78 -13.36
C PRO A 461 -15.31 -14.99 -13.89
N LEU A 462 -15.73 -16.20 -13.47
CA LEU A 462 -15.23 -17.46 -14.00
C LEU A 462 -16.39 -18.30 -14.53
N THR A 463 -16.30 -18.72 -15.78
CA THR A 463 -17.13 -19.81 -16.32
C THR A 463 -16.81 -21.12 -15.59
N PRO A 464 -17.72 -22.13 -15.64
CA PRO A 464 -17.42 -23.45 -15.08
C PRO A 464 -16.13 -24.06 -15.65
N ALA A 465 -15.91 -23.96 -16.96
CA ALA A 465 -14.72 -24.49 -17.62
C ALA A 465 -13.42 -23.81 -17.17
N GLU A 466 -13.42 -22.48 -16.98
CA GLU A 466 -12.25 -21.77 -16.46
C GLU A 466 -11.96 -22.14 -15.00
N PHE A 467 -13.01 -22.25 -14.17
CA PHE A 467 -12.87 -22.69 -12.78
C PHE A 467 -12.30 -24.12 -12.69
N ASP A 468 -12.86 -25.04 -13.47
CA ASP A 468 -12.40 -26.43 -13.52
C ASP A 468 -10.97 -26.51 -14.09
N GLY A 469 -10.63 -25.71 -15.09
CA GLY A 469 -9.28 -25.62 -15.64
C GLY A 469 -8.26 -25.19 -14.59
N ILE A 470 -8.57 -24.16 -13.77
CA ILE A 470 -7.72 -23.75 -12.64
C ILE A 470 -7.57 -24.90 -11.64
N ARG A 471 -8.68 -25.54 -11.25
CA ARG A 471 -8.69 -26.62 -10.26
C ARG A 471 -7.86 -27.81 -10.70
N GLU A 472 -8.11 -28.35 -11.89
CA GLU A 472 -7.42 -29.55 -12.37
C GLU A 472 -5.94 -29.27 -12.63
N SER A 473 -5.61 -28.10 -13.20
CA SER A 473 -4.21 -27.71 -13.35
C SER A 473 -3.48 -27.61 -12.01
N MET A 474 -4.11 -27.06 -10.97
CA MET A 474 -3.54 -27.03 -9.62
C MET A 474 -3.37 -28.44 -9.04
N ASN A 475 -4.38 -29.31 -9.18
CA ASN A 475 -4.33 -30.69 -8.72
C ASN A 475 -3.17 -31.47 -9.34
N ASP A 476 -3.00 -31.39 -10.66
CA ASP A 476 -1.97 -32.11 -11.42
C ASP A 476 -0.57 -31.59 -11.08
N ARG A 477 -0.42 -30.26 -10.99
CA ARG A 477 0.87 -29.63 -10.65
C ARG A 477 1.33 -30.05 -9.26
N LEU A 478 0.43 -29.93 -8.28
CA LEU A 478 0.75 -30.27 -6.89
C LEU A 478 0.91 -31.78 -6.68
N GLU A 479 0.24 -32.61 -7.47
CA GLU A 479 0.41 -34.07 -7.41
C GLU A 479 1.82 -34.45 -7.82
N THR A 480 2.23 -33.93 -8.97
CA THR A 480 3.54 -34.20 -9.56
C THR A 480 4.66 -33.75 -8.63
N ILE A 481 4.59 -32.52 -8.11
CA ILE A 481 5.69 -31.96 -7.33
C ILE A 481 5.75 -32.53 -5.91
N LEU A 482 4.61 -32.75 -5.24
CA LEU A 482 4.59 -33.33 -3.90
C LEU A 482 4.98 -34.81 -3.92
N THR A 483 4.60 -35.58 -4.96
CA THR A 483 5.10 -36.94 -5.16
C THR A 483 6.62 -36.96 -5.21
N LYS A 484 7.22 -36.02 -5.96
CA LYS A 484 8.69 -35.92 -6.10
C LYS A 484 9.37 -35.48 -4.81
N ILE A 485 8.75 -34.59 -4.05
CA ILE A 485 9.24 -34.18 -2.73
C ILE A 485 9.22 -35.37 -1.76
N PHE A 486 8.08 -36.06 -1.63
CA PHE A 486 7.93 -37.16 -0.68
C PHE A 486 8.66 -38.43 -1.11
N SER A 487 9.07 -38.58 -2.37
CA SER A 487 9.99 -39.64 -2.78
C SER A 487 11.43 -39.42 -2.30
N GLY A 488 11.73 -38.31 -1.61
CA GLY A 488 13.07 -37.98 -1.14
C GLY A 488 14.00 -37.46 -2.24
N ALA A 489 13.45 -36.94 -3.35
CA ALA A 489 14.27 -36.34 -4.40
C ALA A 489 15.04 -35.13 -3.86
N SER A 490 16.20 -34.86 -4.47
CA SER A 490 17.00 -33.70 -4.09
C SER A 490 16.29 -32.39 -4.41
N VAL A 491 16.66 -31.32 -3.69
CA VAL A 491 16.13 -29.97 -3.90
C VAL A 491 16.27 -29.54 -5.37
N GLU A 492 17.40 -29.87 -6.01
CA GLU A 492 17.65 -29.54 -7.41
C GLU A 492 16.73 -30.28 -8.38
N GLU A 493 16.48 -31.57 -8.16
CA GLU A 493 15.58 -32.36 -8.99
C GLU A 493 14.13 -31.88 -8.90
N VAL A 494 13.68 -31.51 -7.69
CA VAL A 494 12.34 -30.94 -7.46
C VAL A 494 12.20 -29.62 -8.21
N TYR A 495 13.13 -28.67 -8.04
CA TYR A 495 13.04 -27.38 -8.73
C TYR A 495 13.26 -27.49 -10.25
N THR A 496 14.01 -28.48 -10.72
CA THR A 496 14.13 -28.76 -12.15
C THR A 496 12.78 -29.22 -12.72
N GLN A 497 12.11 -30.18 -12.07
CA GLN A 497 10.77 -30.60 -12.43
C GLN A 497 9.78 -29.42 -12.43
N TRP A 498 9.85 -28.57 -11.39
CA TRP A 498 9.00 -27.40 -11.26
C TRP A 498 9.20 -26.40 -12.39
N ARG A 499 10.44 -26.14 -12.80
CA ARG A 499 10.74 -25.27 -13.95
C ARG A 499 10.21 -25.85 -15.25
N GLU A 500 10.49 -27.12 -15.51
CA GLU A 500 10.12 -27.79 -16.76
C GLU A 500 8.60 -27.82 -16.97
N MET A 501 7.83 -28.22 -15.94
CA MET A 501 6.38 -28.35 -16.06
C MET A 501 5.63 -27.02 -16.17
N ASN A 502 6.25 -25.91 -15.78
CA ASN A 502 5.63 -24.59 -15.80
C ASN A 502 6.20 -23.66 -16.89
N ALA A 503 7.20 -24.10 -17.65
CA ALA A 503 7.87 -23.27 -18.65
C ALA A 503 6.90 -22.68 -19.69
N ALA A 504 5.96 -23.47 -20.21
CA ALA A 504 4.99 -23.02 -21.19
C ALA A 504 4.07 -21.90 -20.65
N GLU A 505 3.62 -22.02 -19.40
CA GLU A 505 2.77 -21.01 -18.75
C GLU A 505 3.50 -19.69 -18.51
N VAL A 506 4.80 -19.76 -18.20
CA VAL A 506 5.66 -18.57 -18.07
C VAL A 506 5.80 -17.86 -19.41
N GLU A 507 5.96 -18.60 -20.51
CA GLU A 507 6.00 -17.98 -21.84
C GLU A 507 4.66 -17.35 -22.23
N ILE A 508 3.53 -18.04 -21.97
CA ILE A 508 2.18 -17.45 -22.17
C ILE A 508 2.03 -16.15 -21.37
N ALA A 509 2.52 -16.12 -20.13
CA ALA A 509 2.47 -14.92 -19.29
C ALA A 509 3.35 -13.78 -19.85
N ARG A 510 4.54 -14.10 -20.35
CA ARG A 510 5.45 -13.14 -21.01
C ARG A 510 4.83 -12.57 -22.28
N GLU A 511 4.26 -13.41 -23.14
CA GLU A 511 3.56 -13.02 -24.36
C GLU A 511 2.35 -12.14 -24.04
N ARG A 512 1.54 -12.53 -23.03
CA ARG A 512 0.42 -11.71 -22.55
C ARG A 512 0.87 -10.32 -22.13
N ARG A 513 1.96 -10.19 -21.35
CA ARG A 513 2.49 -8.89 -20.90
C ARG A 513 3.07 -8.08 -22.06
N ALA A 514 3.72 -8.73 -23.02
CA ALA A 514 4.32 -8.08 -24.19
C ALA A 514 3.29 -7.66 -25.25
N GLY A 515 2.08 -8.25 -25.22
CA GLY A 515 1.01 -7.97 -26.18
C GLY A 515 0.61 -6.50 -26.23
N ALA A 516 -0.04 -6.11 -27.34
CA ALA A 516 -0.42 -4.73 -27.59
C ALA A 516 -1.31 -4.13 -26.48
N ARG A 517 -1.10 -2.83 -26.24
CA ARG A 517 -1.92 -2.01 -25.35
C ARG A 517 -3.34 -1.93 -25.92
N LYS A 518 -4.33 -1.96 -25.03
CA LYS A 518 -5.75 -1.86 -25.39
C LYS A 518 -6.33 -0.54 -24.90
N VAL A 519 -5.76 0.57 -25.39
CA VAL A 519 -6.38 1.89 -25.27
C VAL A 519 -7.07 2.20 -26.60
N GLY A 520 -8.30 2.71 -26.56
CA GLY A 520 -9.05 3.05 -27.77
C GLY A 520 -8.41 4.19 -28.56
N ASP A 521 -8.97 4.50 -29.73
CA ASP A 521 -8.59 5.70 -30.48
C ASP A 521 -9.10 6.97 -29.77
N LEU A 522 -8.44 8.11 -30.03
CA LEU A 522 -8.89 9.41 -29.54
C LEU A 522 -10.25 9.76 -30.15
N VAL A 523 -11.26 9.95 -29.30
CA VAL A 523 -12.64 10.25 -29.73
C VAL A 523 -12.94 11.75 -29.71
N SER A 524 -12.41 12.49 -28.73
CA SER A 524 -12.65 13.94 -28.64
C SER A 524 -11.94 14.73 -29.74
N SER A 525 -12.50 15.89 -30.08
CA SER A 525 -11.92 16.90 -30.97
C SER A 525 -10.73 17.64 -30.35
N ILE A 526 -10.24 17.23 -29.16
CA ILE A 526 -9.28 18.01 -28.37
C ILE A 526 -7.98 18.34 -29.15
N ALA A 527 -7.50 17.42 -29.99
CA ALA A 527 -6.32 17.66 -30.81
C ALA A 527 -6.59 18.68 -31.93
N GLU A 528 -7.80 18.70 -32.49
CA GLU A 528 -8.22 19.69 -33.50
C GLU A 528 -8.49 21.06 -32.89
N ASP A 529 -9.13 21.08 -31.72
CA ASP A 529 -9.36 22.29 -30.92
C ASP A 529 -8.03 23.01 -30.63
N VAL A 530 -7.03 22.25 -30.17
CA VAL A 530 -5.70 22.80 -29.88
C VAL A 530 -5.02 23.32 -31.14
N ARG A 531 -5.03 22.57 -32.25
CA ARG A 531 -4.46 23.04 -33.53
C ARG A 531 -5.11 24.33 -34.04
N SER A 532 -6.42 24.48 -33.83
CA SER A 532 -7.18 25.63 -34.30
C SER A 532 -7.04 26.86 -33.39
N ASN A 533 -6.57 26.68 -32.16
CA ASN A 533 -6.50 27.72 -31.13
C ASN A 533 -5.09 27.91 -30.55
N SER A 534 -4.04 27.40 -31.21
CA SER A 534 -2.65 27.61 -30.77
C SER A 534 -2.30 29.10 -30.73
N VAL A 535 -1.52 29.50 -29.74
CA VAL A 535 -1.17 30.90 -29.49
C VAL A 535 0.34 31.10 -29.62
N SER A 536 0.76 31.94 -30.56
CA SER A 536 2.16 32.34 -30.68
C SER A 536 2.56 33.33 -29.59
N THR A 537 3.84 33.28 -29.23
CA THR A 537 4.46 34.23 -28.31
C THR A 537 4.38 35.64 -28.91
N PRO A 538 3.88 36.67 -28.18
CA PRO A 538 3.85 38.03 -28.69
C PRO A 538 5.26 38.56 -28.99
N GLU A 539 5.46 39.30 -30.08
CA GLU A 539 6.78 39.82 -30.52
C GLU A 539 7.53 40.65 -29.45
N GLN A 540 6.78 41.26 -28.54
CA GLN A 540 7.31 42.07 -27.43
C GLN A 540 7.79 41.25 -26.21
N VAL A 541 7.67 39.93 -26.25
CA VAL A 541 8.30 39.04 -25.27
C VAL A 541 9.76 38.79 -25.69
N PRO A 542 10.75 39.06 -24.82
CA PRO A 542 12.14 38.79 -25.11
C PRO A 542 12.41 37.30 -25.39
N ALA A 543 13.35 37.01 -26.30
CA ALA A 543 13.69 35.64 -26.68
C ALA A 543 14.28 34.81 -25.51
N ASP A 544 14.89 35.45 -24.52
CA ASP A 544 15.43 34.82 -23.31
C ASP A 544 14.42 34.78 -22.15
N ALA A 545 13.15 35.10 -22.40
CA ALA A 545 12.12 35.11 -21.38
C ALA A 545 11.83 33.71 -20.82
N ILE A 546 11.62 33.65 -19.51
CA ILE A 546 11.18 32.42 -18.85
C ILE A 546 9.67 32.28 -19.05
N HIS A 547 9.23 31.21 -19.72
CA HIS A 547 7.82 30.92 -19.88
C HIS A 547 7.26 30.16 -18.68
N VAL A 548 6.21 30.70 -18.08
CA VAL A 548 5.55 30.14 -16.90
C VAL A 548 4.06 29.97 -17.18
N ALA A 549 3.49 28.79 -16.91
CA ALA A 549 2.06 28.55 -16.96
C ALA A 549 1.45 28.50 -15.56
N VAL A 550 0.30 29.18 -15.38
CA VAL A 550 -0.47 29.17 -14.13
C VAL A 550 -1.96 29.12 -14.41
N SER A 551 -2.69 28.24 -13.72
CA SER A 551 -4.16 28.24 -13.76
C SER A 551 -4.71 29.12 -12.63
N ALA A 552 -5.58 30.07 -12.96
CA ALA A 552 -6.20 30.96 -11.99
C ALA A 552 -7.69 31.15 -12.27
N ARG A 553 -8.45 31.38 -11.21
CA ARG A 553 -9.90 31.70 -11.25
C ARG A 553 -10.17 33.00 -10.50
N PRO A 554 -11.35 33.65 -10.66
CA PRO A 554 -11.63 34.95 -10.05
C PRO A 554 -11.38 35.01 -8.54
N LYS A 555 -11.75 33.97 -7.79
CA LYS A 555 -11.51 33.87 -6.33
C LYS A 555 -10.02 33.78 -5.95
N GLN A 556 -9.17 33.34 -6.88
CA GLN A 556 -7.73 33.19 -6.70
C GLN A 556 -6.93 34.40 -7.20
N ARG A 557 -7.59 35.43 -7.75
CA ARG A 557 -6.93 36.68 -8.18
C ARG A 557 -6.03 37.31 -7.11
N PRO A 558 -6.37 37.31 -5.81
CA PRO A 558 -5.45 37.77 -4.76
C PRO A 558 -4.16 36.92 -4.65
N LYS A 559 -4.26 35.60 -4.89
CA LYS A 559 -3.10 34.69 -4.89
C LYS A 559 -2.25 34.92 -6.16
N LEU A 560 -2.88 35.05 -7.33
CA LEU A 560 -2.19 35.36 -8.59
C LEU A 560 -1.39 36.66 -8.50
N ARG A 561 -1.98 37.72 -7.92
CA ARG A 561 -1.30 38.99 -7.66
C ARG A 561 -0.08 38.82 -6.75
N ARG A 562 -0.12 37.89 -5.78
CA ARG A 562 1.00 37.60 -4.88
C ARG A 562 2.12 36.87 -5.61
N LEU A 563 1.78 35.86 -6.41
CA LEU A 563 2.71 35.15 -7.27
C LEU A 563 3.44 36.13 -8.20
N ILE A 564 2.70 36.96 -8.95
CA ILE A 564 3.27 37.97 -9.86
C ILE A 564 4.21 38.94 -9.12
N LYS A 565 3.81 39.40 -7.93
CA LYS A 565 4.69 40.25 -7.11
C LYS A 565 5.98 39.55 -6.72
N SER A 566 5.93 38.28 -6.34
CA SER A 566 7.13 37.51 -5.99
C SER A 566 8.02 37.26 -7.22
N ILE A 567 7.45 36.92 -8.38
CA ILE A 567 8.19 36.80 -9.64
C ILE A 567 8.91 38.11 -9.94
N ALA A 568 8.20 39.25 -9.88
CA ALA A 568 8.79 40.55 -10.18
C ALA A 568 9.90 40.96 -9.20
N ALA A 569 9.83 40.47 -7.96
CA ALA A 569 10.81 40.82 -6.93
C ALA A 569 12.13 40.05 -7.06
N TYR A 570 12.11 38.83 -7.61
CA TYR A 570 13.25 37.92 -7.58
C TYR A 570 13.80 37.50 -8.96
N SER A 571 13.04 37.68 -10.05
CA SER A 571 13.47 37.20 -11.38
C SER A 571 14.57 38.08 -11.96
N SER A 572 15.67 37.46 -12.41
CA SER A 572 16.77 38.17 -13.11
C SER A 572 16.51 38.36 -14.61
N ARG A 573 15.66 37.52 -15.20
CA ARG A 573 15.26 37.55 -16.61
C ARG A 573 13.80 37.98 -16.76
N PRO A 574 13.40 38.50 -17.93
CA PRO A 574 12.00 38.70 -18.27
C PRO A 574 11.19 37.41 -18.10
N VAL A 575 9.95 37.53 -17.62
CA VAL A 575 9.06 36.38 -17.42
C VAL A 575 7.79 36.56 -18.24
N HIS A 576 7.43 35.54 -19.01
CA HIS A 576 6.16 35.47 -19.72
C HIS A 576 5.23 34.50 -19.00
N LEU A 577 4.23 35.05 -18.31
CA LEU A 577 3.25 34.28 -17.56
C LEU A 577 1.99 34.04 -18.41
N TRP A 578 1.84 32.79 -18.84
CA TRP A 578 0.65 32.24 -19.48
C TRP A 578 -0.39 31.90 -18.40
N VAL A 579 -1.49 32.65 -18.35
CA VAL A 579 -2.53 32.51 -17.34
C VAL A 579 -3.73 31.79 -17.94
N GLN A 580 -3.98 30.56 -17.49
CA GLN A 580 -5.15 29.79 -17.89
C GLN A 580 -6.37 30.27 -17.10
N THR A 581 -7.31 30.92 -17.77
CA THR A 581 -8.38 31.68 -17.11
C THR A 581 -9.68 30.91 -16.95
N GLY A 582 -9.81 29.75 -17.60
CA GLY A 582 -11.05 28.98 -17.69
C GLY A 582 -12.21 29.78 -18.27
N GLY A 583 -11.96 30.64 -19.27
CA GLY A 583 -12.97 31.49 -19.91
C GLY A 583 -13.39 32.72 -19.11
N THR A 584 -12.63 33.11 -18.09
CA THR A 584 -12.98 34.25 -17.24
C THR A 584 -12.06 35.45 -17.45
N ASP A 585 -12.62 36.66 -17.43
CA ASP A 585 -11.82 37.88 -17.41
C ASP A 585 -11.25 38.10 -16.00
N LEU A 586 -9.94 37.95 -15.86
CA LEU A 586 -9.20 38.16 -14.61
C LEU A 586 -8.63 39.58 -14.47
N ARG A 587 -8.86 40.45 -15.48
CA ARG A 587 -8.29 41.81 -15.56
C ARG A 587 -6.78 41.77 -15.37
N LEU A 588 -6.11 41.02 -16.26
CA LEU A 588 -4.65 40.79 -16.22
C LEU A 588 -3.85 42.07 -16.46
N ASP A 589 -4.40 43.01 -17.23
CA ASP A 589 -3.89 44.37 -17.41
C ASP A 589 -3.59 45.07 -16.07
N GLU A 590 -4.47 44.93 -15.09
CA GLU A 590 -4.29 45.52 -13.75
C GLU A 590 -3.19 44.82 -12.91
N LEU A 591 -2.79 43.62 -13.31
CA LEU A 591 -1.78 42.81 -12.62
C LEU A 591 -0.39 42.93 -13.23
N ALA A 592 -0.25 43.54 -14.40
CA ALA A 592 1.02 43.70 -15.11
C ALA A 592 2.09 44.40 -14.26
N ARG A 593 3.35 43.99 -14.42
CA ARG A 593 4.51 44.54 -13.70
C ARG A 593 5.70 44.66 -14.66
N PRO A 594 6.64 45.60 -14.44
CA PRO A 594 7.87 45.66 -15.21
C PRO A 594 8.59 44.30 -15.23
N GLY A 595 9.08 43.90 -16.40
CA GLY A 595 9.75 42.61 -16.59
C GLY A 595 8.82 41.39 -16.67
N ILE A 596 7.49 41.57 -16.56
CA ILE A 596 6.52 40.47 -16.66
C ILE A 596 5.49 40.75 -17.76
N THR A 597 5.43 39.87 -18.75
CA THR A 597 4.36 39.84 -19.75
C THR A 597 3.28 38.86 -19.31
N LEU A 598 2.00 39.25 -19.39
CA LEU A 598 0.86 38.42 -19.03
C LEU A 598 0.04 38.12 -20.29
N SER A 599 -0.21 36.83 -20.55
CA SER A 599 -1.08 36.39 -21.66
C SER A 599 -2.14 35.44 -21.14
N ALA A 600 -3.40 35.67 -21.51
CA ALA A 600 -4.48 34.75 -21.16
C ALA A 600 -4.47 33.55 -22.12
N LEU A 601 -4.64 32.35 -21.58
CA LEU A 601 -4.97 31.14 -22.33
C LEU A 601 -6.40 30.74 -21.97
N ASP A 602 -7.22 30.55 -22.99
CA ASP A 602 -8.61 30.17 -22.84
C ASP A 602 -8.91 28.91 -23.65
N VAL A 603 -9.41 27.90 -22.95
CA VAL A 603 -9.84 26.61 -23.52
C VAL A 603 -11.32 26.35 -23.26
N SER A 604 -12.06 27.37 -22.80
CA SER A 604 -13.48 27.23 -22.47
C SER A 604 -14.38 26.97 -23.68
N GLY A 605 -13.89 27.29 -24.89
CA GLY A 605 -14.55 26.97 -26.15
C GLY A 605 -14.30 25.56 -26.68
N PHE A 606 -13.48 24.75 -26.01
CA PHE A 606 -13.20 23.37 -26.44
C PHE A 606 -14.38 22.47 -26.09
N ASP A 607 -14.63 21.45 -26.92
CA ASP A 607 -15.72 20.49 -26.69
C ASP A 607 -15.49 19.65 -25.42
N GLY A 608 -14.24 19.64 -24.93
CA GLY A 608 -13.80 18.94 -23.73
C GLY A 608 -13.63 17.44 -23.94
N ILE A 609 -13.26 16.73 -22.88
CA ILE A 609 -13.01 15.28 -22.91
C ILE A 609 -14.06 14.59 -22.05
N LYS A 610 -14.80 13.63 -22.63
CA LYS A 610 -15.77 12.81 -21.88
C LYS A 610 -15.05 11.66 -21.18
N GLN A 611 -15.45 11.40 -19.95
CA GLN A 611 -14.96 10.28 -19.15
C GLN A 611 -15.90 9.07 -19.26
N PRO A 612 -15.47 7.85 -18.87
CA PRO A 612 -16.28 6.64 -18.97
C PRO A 612 -17.60 6.70 -18.21
N ASP A 613 -17.67 7.49 -17.14
CA ASP A 613 -18.87 7.70 -16.34
C ASP A 613 -19.85 8.73 -16.94
N GLY A 614 -19.54 9.24 -18.14
CA GLY A 614 -20.31 10.28 -18.84
C GLY A 614 -20.02 11.70 -18.36
N SER A 615 -19.25 11.89 -17.30
CA SER A 615 -18.83 13.21 -16.85
C SER A 615 -17.84 13.84 -17.83
N THR A 616 -17.67 15.16 -17.76
CA THR A 616 -16.68 15.88 -18.57
C THR A 616 -15.48 16.18 -17.70
N LEU A 617 -14.27 15.95 -18.24
CA LEU A 617 -13.02 16.26 -17.56
C LEU A 617 -13.05 17.73 -17.10
N PRO A 618 -12.78 18.02 -15.82
CA PRO A 618 -12.79 19.40 -15.34
C PRO A 618 -11.84 20.28 -16.16
N ILE A 619 -12.28 21.49 -16.51
CA ILE A 619 -11.52 22.40 -17.39
C ILE A 619 -10.07 22.62 -16.94
N GLY A 620 -9.79 22.67 -15.62
CA GLY A 620 -8.43 22.81 -15.12
C GLY A 620 -7.51 21.60 -15.40
N GLN A 621 -8.07 20.42 -15.62
CA GLN A 621 -7.33 19.24 -16.06
C GLN A 621 -7.12 19.24 -17.58
N VAL A 622 -8.12 19.71 -18.35
CA VAL A 622 -7.96 19.95 -19.81
C VAL A 622 -6.84 20.95 -20.04
N GLU A 623 -6.90 22.09 -19.35
CA GLU A 623 -5.87 23.14 -19.36
C GLU A 623 -4.45 22.58 -19.13
N ARG A 624 -4.26 21.71 -18.14
CA ARG A 624 -2.93 21.10 -17.90
C ARG A 624 -2.52 20.12 -18.99
N LEU A 625 -3.47 19.37 -19.56
CA LEU A 625 -3.20 18.37 -20.60
C LEU A 625 -2.78 19.01 -21.93
N VAL A 626 -3.30 20.19 -22.28
CA VAL A 626 -3.09 20.81 -23.60
C VAL A 626 -2.09 21.96 -23.62
N VAL A 627 -1.60 22.41 -22.47
CA VAL A 627 -0.82 23.67 -22.38
C VAL A 627 0.45 23.66 -23.23
N ALA A 628 1.13 22.52 -23.35
CA ALA A 628 2.34 22.40 -24.16
C ALA A 628 2.04 22.50 -25.66
N ASP A 629 0.92 21.93 -26.11
CA ASP A 629 0.50 21.93 -27.51
C ASP A 629 -0.10 23.28 -27.94
N LEU A 630 -0.69 24.04 -27.00
CA LEU A 630 -1.17 25.39 -27.27
C LEU A 630 -0.06 26.42 -27.55
N LEU A 631 1.18 26.10 -27.19
CA LEU A 631 2.31 27.03 -27.21
C LEU A 631 3.41 26.50 -28.16
N PRO A 632 3.20 26.57 -29.49
CA PRO A 632 4.09 25.92 -30.47
C PRO A 632 5.53 26.47 -30.45
N ASP A 633 5.69 27.73 -30.08
CA ASP A 633 6.98 28.45 -30.08
C ASP A 633 7.69 28.40 -28.71
N VAL A 634 7.17 27.64 -27.74
CA VAL A 634 7.75 27.51 -26.40
C VAL A 634 8.36 26.13 -26.24
N ASP A 635 9.68 26.06 -26.06
CA ASP A 635 10.41 24.80 -25.92
C ASP A 635 10.38 24.24 -24.49
N LYS A 636 10.53 25.12 -23.49
CA LYS A 636 10.54 24.73 -22.07
C LYS A 636 9.54 25.58 -21.29
N LEU A 637 8.74 24.94 -20.45
CA LEU A 637 7.65 25.56 -19.70
C LEU A 637 7.74 25.25 -18.21
N VAL A 638 7.71 26.28 -17.37
CA VAL A 638 7.58 26.12 -15.91
C VAL A 638 6.09 26.15 -15.54
N ILE A 639 5.55 25.10 -14.94
CA ILE A 639 4.19 25.08 -14.41
C ILE A 639 4.25 25.39 -12.92
N LEU A 640 3.48 26.40 -12.49
CA LEU A 640 3.37 26.78 -11.08
C LEU A 640 1.90 26.78 -10.62
N PRO A 641 1.61 26.44 -9.35
CA PRO A 641 0.30 26.69 -8.79
C PRO A 641 0.15 28.19 -8.49
N VAL A 642 -1.07 28.70 -8.54
CA VAL A 642 -1.37 30.12 -8.21
C VAL A 642 -0.99 30.51 -6.77
N SER A 643 -0.79 29.53 -5.88
CA SER A 643 -0.34 29.69 -4.50
C SER A 643 1.17 29.81 -4.33
N ALA A 644 1.96 29.62 -5.39
CA ALA A 644 3.41 29.72 -5.31
C ALA A 644 3.86 31.14 -4.93
N VAL A 645 4.91 31.21 -4.12
CA VAL A 645 5.61 32.43 -3.76
C VAL A 645 7.10 32.15 -3.87
N LEU A 646 7.78 32.92 -4.71
CA LEU A 646 9.22 32.88 -4.85
C LEU A 646 9.91 33.67 -3.75
N THR A 647 11.08 33.19 -3.35
CA THR A 647 12.03 33.83 -2.44
C THR A 647 13.43 33.90 -3.05
N GLU A 648 13.61 33.30 -4.23
CA GLU A 648 14.83 33.31 -5.03
C GLU A 648 14.48 33.38 -6.53
N ASP A 649 15.50 33.55 -7.37
CA ASP A 649 15.35 33.73 -8.81
C ASP A 649 14.82 32.47 -9.52
N ILE A 650 13.67 32.59 -10.19
CA ILE A 650 13.01 31.50 -10.92
C ILE A 650 13.87 30.95 -12.06
N ALA A 651 14.91 31.67 -12.51
CA ALA A 651 15.88 31.14 -13.45
C ALA A 651 16.50 29.82 -12.98
N GLY A 652 16.77 29.67 -11.68
CA GLY A 652 17.31 28.41 -11.13
C GLY A 652 16.34 27.22 -11.21
N LEU A 653 15.04 27.47 -11.37
CA LEU A 653 14.05 26.43 -11.66
C LEU A 653 13.93 26.21 -13.18
N ALA A 654 13.80 27.28 -13.95
CA ALA A 654 13.62 27.23 -15.41
C ALA A 654 14.81 26.61 -16.15
N ASP A 655 16.02 26.86 -15.69
CA ASP A 655 17.25 26.36 -16.29
C ASP A 655 17.64 24.96 -15.81
N THR A 656 16.77 24.29 -15.04
CA THR A 656 17.00 22.89 -14.64
C THR A 656 17.28 22.06 -15.89
N ASP A 657 18.40 21.34 -15.86
CA ASP A 657 18.72 20.33 -16.86
C ASP A 657 17.74 19.18 -16.69
N LEU A 658 17.02 18.86 -17.76
CA LEU A 658 16.04 17.77 -17.74
C LEU A 658 16.71 16.42 -17.97
N GLU A 659 17.99 16.40 -18.33
CA GLU A 659 18.77 15.17 -18.58
C GLU A 659 18.11 14.27 -19.65
N GLY A 660 17.46 14.91 -20.63
CA GLY A 660 16.70 14.24 -21.69
C GLY A 660 15.31 13.72 -21.30
N ASN A 661 14.90 13.88 -20.03
CA ASN A 661 13.57 13.51 -19.55
C ASN A 661 12.52 14.56 -19.95
N LEU A 662 11.26 14.12 -20.00
CA LEU A 662 10.12 14.99 -20.33
C LEU A 662 9.88 16.07 -19.28
N VAL A 663 10.17 15.77 -18.01
CA VAL A 663 9.87 16.66 -16.89
C VAL A 663 10.96 16.68 -15.82
N ALA A 664 11.04 17.80 -15.09
CA ALA A 664 11.64 17.86 -13.77
C ALA A 664 10.58 18.14 -12.70
N ALA A 665 10.56 17.32 -11.64
CA ALA A 665 9.62 17.42 -10.54
C ALA A 665 10.21 16.95 -9.22
N THR A 666 9.70 17.46 -8.10
CA THR A 666 10.00 16.89 -6.77
C THR A 666 9.19 15.62 -6.55
N ASP A 667 9.64 14.75 -5.66
CA ASP A 667 8.80 13.69 -5.11
C ASP A 667 7.55 14.26 -4.44
N VAL A 668 6.52 13.41 -4.33
CA VAL A 668 5.38 13.68 -3.45
C VAL A 668 5.87 13.69 -2.01
N VAL A 669 5.58 14.78 -1.30
CA VAL A 669 6.00 14.95 0.09
C VAL A 669 5.25 13.98 1.02
N GLY A 670 5.99 13.33 1.92
CA GLY A 670 5.50 12.38 2.92
C GLY A 670 5.28 10.98 2.36
N THR A 671 4.79 10.04 3.18
CA THR A 671 4.68 8.62 2.80
C THR A 671 3.38 8.21 2.12
N ARG A 672 2.42 9.12 2.01
CA ARG A 672 1.13 8.85 1.36
C ARG A 672 1.22 9.18 -0.12
N ALA A 673 0.69 8.28 -0.95
CA ALA A 673 0.67 8.45 -2.40
C ALA A 673 2.06 8.57 -3.05
N VAL A 674 3.10 8.07 -2.38
CA VAL A 674 4.48 7.94 -2.92
C VAL A 674 4.58 6.89 -4.01
N SER A 675 3.67 5.91 -4.02
CA SER A 675 3.65 4.86 -5.02
C SER A 675 3.01 5.35 -6.32
N GLY A 676 3.79 5.41 -7.39
CA GLY A 676 3.33 5.70 -8.74
C GLY A 676 2.30 4.67 -9.22
N PHE A 677 2.58 3.38 -9.01
CA PHE A 677 1.63 2.33 -9.37
C PHE A 677 0.38 2.31 -8.52
N GLN A 678 0.43 2.71 -7.24
CA GLN A 678 -0.79 2.86 -6.45
C GLN A 678 -1.72 3.92 -7.07
N GLN A 679 -1.17 4.99 -7.66
CA GLN A 679 -1.99 5.97 -8.38
C GLN A 679 -2.62 5.37 -9.65
N ILE A 680 -1.88 4.56 -10.40
CA ILE A 680 -2.37 3.87 -11.60
C ILE A 680 -3.42 2.81 -11.22
N HIS A 681 -3.16 2.00 -10.20
CA HIS A 681 -4.08 1.00 -9.67
C HIS A 681 -5.34 1.63 -9.10
N ALA A 682 -5.26 2.83 -8.51
CA ALA A 682 -6.42 3.57 -8.07
C ALA A 682 -7.32 3.99 -9.24
N ALA A 683 -6.74 4.36 -10.40
CA ALA A 683 -7.52 4.59 -11.63
C ALA A 683 -8.14 3.29 -12.17
N ALA A 684 -7.40 2.18 -12.15
CA ALA A 684 -7.93 0.86 -12.52
C ALA A 684 -9.08 0.42 -11.60
N ASN A 685 -9.00 0.69 -10.29
CA ASN A 685 -10.07 0.37 -9.35
C ASN A 685 -11.36 1.15 -9.63
N LYS A 686 -11.29 2.34 -10.25
CA LYS A 686 -12.49 3.12 -10.60
C LYS A 686 -13.29 2.53 -11.76
N GLN A 687 -12.74 1.54 -12.47
CA GLN A 687 -13.44 0.86 -13.56
C GLN A 687 -14.63 0.01 -13.06
N ALA A 688 -14.72 -0.25 -11.74
CA ALA A 688 -15.83 -0.93 -11.09
C ALA A 688 -16.15 -2.29 -11.75
N GLU A 689 -17.18 -2.37 -12.58
CA GLU A 689 -17.63 -3.61 -13.25
C GLU A 689 -16.80 -3.96 -14.50
N ARG A 690 -16.04 -3.00 -15.04
CA ARG A 690 -15.17 -3.13 -16.22
C ARG A 690 -13.83 -3.79 -15.87
N THR A 691 -13.89 -5.04 -15.43
CA THR A 691 -12.77 -5.79 -14.85
C THR A 691 -11.64 -6.06 -15.84
N THR A 692 -11.96 -6.26 -17.11
CA THR A 692 -10.96 -6.50 -18.17
C THR A 692 -10.14 -5.23 -18.40
N GLU A 693 -10.81 -4.08 -18.53
CA GLU A 693 -10.16 -2.78 -18.70
C GLU A 693 -9.31 -2.40 -17.49
N ALA A 694 -9.77 -2.72 -16.28
CA ALA A 694 -8.97 -2.54 -15.07
C ALA A 694 -7.68 -3.37 -15.10
N ALA A 695 -7.76 -4.63 -15.53
CA ALA A 695 -6.59 -5.51 -15.65
C ALA A 695 -5.64 -5.05 -16.76
N ASP A 696 -6.18 -4.62 -17.90
CA ASP A 696 -5.40 -4.09 -19.04
C ASP A 696 -4.64 -2.81 -18.67
N LEU A 697 -5.26 -1.87 -17.93
CA LEU A 697 -4.57 -0.66 -17.48
C LEU A 697 -3.40 -0.98 -16.53
N ARG A 698 -3.55 -1.95 -15.63
CA ARG A 698 -2.46 -2.39 -14.75
C ARG A 698 -1.34 -3.06 -15.54
N ARG A 699 -1.70 -3.91 -16.50
CA ARG A 699 -0.74 -4.56 -17.40
C ARG A 699 0.07 -3.53 -18.17
N ASP A 700 -0.58 -2.50 -18.73
CA ASP A 700 0.11 -1.43 -19.46
C ASP A 700 1.09 -0.66 -18.57
N GLY A 701 0.66 -0.29 -17.35
CA GLY A 701 1.56 0.32 -16.38
C GLY A 701 2.81 -0.53 -16.11
N HIS A 702 2.62 -1.82 -15.82
CA HIS A 702 3.71 -2.77 -15.58
C HIS A 702 4.50 -3.14 -16.84
N GLN A 703 3.99 -2.87 -18.04
CA GLN A 703 4.72 -3.02 -19.31
C GLN A 703 5.65 -1.82 -19.55
N ARG A 704 5.20 -0.61 -19.21
CA ARG A 704 5.94 0.65 -19.37
C ARG A 704 7.11 0.78 -18.40
N HIS A 705 6.88 0.44 -17.13
CA HIS A 705 7.85 0.69 -16.06
C HIS A 705 8.19 -0.58 -15.31
N ALA A 706 9.45 -0.70 -14.89
CA ALA A 706 9.93 -1.80 -14.06
C ALA A 706 9.59 -1.53 -12.59
N PHE A 707 8.70 -2.34 -12.01
CA PHE A 707 8.20 -2.20 -10.64
C PHE A 707 7.73 -0.79 -10.24
N ASP A 708 7.30 -0.65 -8.99
CA ASP A 708 6.80 0.62 -8.49
C ASP A 708 7.90 1.69 -8.39
N PHE A 709 7.50 2.93 -8.61
CA PHE A 709 8.37 4.10 -8.66
C PHE A 709 7.83 5.21 -7.76
N ASP A 710 8.68 6.18 -7.42
CA ASP A 710 8.25 7.34 -6.64
C ASP A 710 7.39 8.28 -7.49
N ALA A 711 6.14 8.43 -7.08
CA ALA A 711 5.24 9.41 -7.63
C ALA A 711 5.78 10.81 -7.37
N PHE A 712 5.68 11.66 -8.37
CA PHE A 712 6.12 13.05 -8.29
C PHE A 712 4.96 14.03 -8.18
N ASP A 713 5.26 15.21 -7.64
CA ASP A 713 4.34 16.33 -7.56
C ASP A 713 4.22 17.00 -8.93
N ILE A 714 3.00 17.41 -9.30
CA ILE A 714 2.70 17.97 -10.63
C ILE A 714 2.28 19.44 -10.58
N ASP A 715 2.36 20.07 -9.41
CA ASP A 715 2.01 21.48 -9.27
C ASP A 715 3.20 22.40 -9.56
N VAL A 716 4.41 22.00 -9.15
CA VAL A 716 5.67 22.65 -9.56
C VAL A 716 6.40 21.69 -10.49
N LEU A 717 6.43 22.03 -11.77
CA LEU A 717 6.94 21.16 -12.84
C LEU A 717 7.75 22.01 -13.82
N VAL A 718 8.89 21.50 -14.29
CA VAL A 718 9.53 22.00 -15.51
C VAL A 718 9.26 20.98 -16.60
N LEU A 719 8.66 21.40 -17.70
CA LEU A 719 8.22 20.54 -18.80
C LEU A 719 9.02 20.87 -20.06
N ASP A 720 9.53 19.85 -20.73
CA ASP A 720 10.00 19.94 -22.11
C ASP A 720 8.78 19.95 -23.04
N ALA A 721 8.31 21.14 -23.38
CA ALA A 721 7.13 21.32 -24.20
C ALA A 721 7.40 20.96 -25.67
N ALA A 722 8.63 21.16 -26.15
CA ALA A 722 9.05 20.74 -27.48
C ALA A 722 9.03 19.20 -27.59
N GLN A 723 9.60 18.49 -26.62
CA GLN A 723 9.59 17.03 -26.59
C GLN A 723 8.17 16.48 -26.45
N TRP A 724 7.32 17.09 -25.62
CA TRP A 724 5.90 16.74 -25.49
C TRP A 724 5.19 16.75 -26.85
N ARG A 725 5.34 17.84 -27.60
CA ARG A 725 4.75 17.98 -28.94
C ARG A 725 5.37 17.02 -29.95
N ALA A 726 6.69 16.84 -29.91
CA ALA A 726 7.42 15.96 -30.83
C ALA A 726 7.02 14.48 -30.69
N GLN A 727 6.60 14.06 -29.48
CA GLN A 727 6.11 12.72 -29.19
C GLN A 727 4.58 12.57 -29.35
N ASP A 728 3.88 13.65 -29.76
CA ASP A 728 2.41 13.69 -29.90
C ASP A 728 1.68 13.17 -28.64
N LEU A 729 2.16 13.62 -27.46
CA LEU A 729 1.68 13.09 -26.17
C LEU A 729 0.21 13.41 -25.89
N LEU A 730 -0.32 14.52 -26.40
CA LEU A 730 -1.75 14.81 -26.26
C LEU A 730 -2.58 13.68 -26.91
N THR A 731 -2.25 13.31 -28.14
CA THR A 731 -2.98 12.29 -28.90
C THR A 731 -2.80 10.90 -28.30
N SER A 732 -1.63 10.60 -27.71
CA SER A 732 -1.37 9.30 -27.09
C SER A 732 -1.94 9.16 -25.68
N LEU A 733 -2.07 10.25 -24.91
CA LEU A 733 -2.52 10.23 -23.52
C LEU A 733 -4.00 10.56 -23.33
N ALA A 734 -4.60 11.41 -24.18
CA ALA A 734 -6.03 11.72 -24.10
C ALA A 734 -6.94 10.47 -24.17
N PRO A 735 -6.64 9.42 -24.98
CA PRO A 735 -7.43 8.20 -24.98
C PRO A 735 -7.50 7.47 -23.63
N TYR A 736 -6.48 7.62 -22.76
CA TYR A 736 -6.52 7.06 -21.41
C TYR A 736 -7.48 7.81 -20.49
N VAL A 737 -7.64 9.12 -20.71
CA VAL A 737 -8.65 9.93 -20.01
C VAL A 737 -10.05 9.47 -20.43
N GLU A 738 -10.27 9.27 -21.74
CA GLU A 738 -11.55 8.85 -22.31
C GLU A 738 -11.93 7.42 -21.92
N THR A 739 -10.96 6.50 -21.98
CA THR A 739 -11.19 5.07 -21.78
C THR A 739 -11.26 4.68 -20.30
N TYR A 740 -10.43 5.31 -19.47
CA TYR A 740 -10.24 4.92 -18.06
C TYR A 740 -10.60 6.02 -17.05
N GLY A 741 -10.96 7.23 -17.49
CA GLY A 741 -11.27 8.34 -16.56
C GLY A 741 -10.03 8.80 -15.77
N MET A 742 -8.84 8.65 -16.36
CA MET A 742 -7.59 9.09 -15.76
C MET A 742 -7.52 10.62 -15.69
N THR A 743 -6.90 11.14 -14.63
CA THR A 743 -6.60 12.58 -14.52
C THR A 743 -5.29 12.92 -15.23
N TYR A 744 -5.00 14.21 -15.45
CA TYR A 744 -3.69 14.66 -15.97
C TYR A 744 -2.54 14.07 -15.16
N ARG A 745 -2.67 14.05 -13.83
CA ARG A 745 -1.69 13.43 -12.94
C ARG A 745 -1.48 11.96 -13.26
N ASN A 746 -2.57 11.21 -13.46
CA ASN A 746 -2.47 9.78 -13.70
C ASN A 746 -1.79 9.48 -15.04
N VAL A 747 -2.16 10.19 -16.10
CA VAL A 747 -1.55 9.95 -17.43
C VAL A 747 -0.10 10.40 -17.48
N LEU A 748 0.26 11.49 -16.80
CA LEU A 748 1.66 11.92 -16.70
C LEU A 748 2.51 10.92 -15.90
N LEU A 749 1.99 10.38 -14.79
CA LEU A 749 2.67 9.33 -14.03
C LEU A 749 2.80 8.04 -14.85
N LEU A 750 1.78 7.68 -15.63
CA LEU A 750 1.81 6.50 -16.50
C LEU A 750 2.85 6.64 -17.61
N GLU A 751 2.99 7.83 -18.19
CA GLU A 751 3.96 8.09 -19.26
C GLU A 751 5.40 8.19 -18.73
N VAL A 752 5.62 9.07 -17.75
CA VAL A 752 6.96 9.42 -17.25
C VAL A 752 7.53 8.34 -16.35
N GLY A 753 6.71 7.73 -15.49
CA GLY A 753 7.17 6.75 -14.51
C GLY A 753 8.32 7.26 -13.63
N PRO A 754 9.41 6.48 -13.47
CA PRO A 754 10.60 6.92 -12.73
C PRO A 754 11.50 7.88 -13.53
N HIS A 755 11.27 8.08 -14.83
CA HIS A 755 12.18 8.76 -15.74
C HIS A 755 11.96 10.27 -15.75
N ARG A 756 12.48 10.95 -14.72
CA ARG A 756 12.43 12.41 -14.57
C ARG A 756 13.71 12.97 -13.97
N ALA A 757 13.98 14.24 -14.23
CA ALA A 757 14.92 15.00 -13.41
C ALA A 757 14.29 15.31 -12.04
N VAL A 758 15.03 15.09 -10.95
CA VAL A 758 14.52 15.32 -9.59
C VAL A 758 14.83 16.76 -9.16
N LEU A 759 13.77 17.55 -8.93
CA LEU A 759 13.94 18.90 -8.41
C LEU A 759 14.31 18.87 -6.91
N PRO A 760 15.22 19.73 -6.44
CA PRO A 760 15.45 19.93 -5.02
C PRO A 760 14.16 20.35 -4.28
N GLU A 761 13.89 19.77 -3.11
CA GLU A 761 12.67 20.01 -2.32
C GLU A 761 12.41 21.52 -2.04
N ARG A 762 13.47 22.33 -1.97
CA ARG A 762 13.36 23.79 -1.77
C ARG A 762 12.61 24.54 -2.87
N TRP A 763 12.47 23.94 -4.05
CA TRP A 763 11.63 24.46 -5.15
C TRP A 763 10.15 24.10 -4.99
N ASN A 764 9.79 23.29 -4.00
CA ASN A 764 8.42 22.88 -3.73
C ASN A 764 8.12 22.81 -2.23
N ALA A 765 8.56 23.81 -1.47
CA ALA A 765 8.34 23.81 -0.03
C ALA A 765 6.85 23.99 0.31
N ILE A 766 6.32 23.13 1.18
CA ILE A 766 4.94 23.18 1.64
C ILE A 766 4.96 23.38 3.17
N PRO A 767 4.54 24.55 3.66
CA PRO A 767 4.47 24.80 5.10
C PRO A 767 3.70 23.69 5.83
N GLY A 768 4.34 23.13 6.86
CA GLY A 768 3.78 22.03 7.66
C GLY A 768 3.96 20.62 7.09
N LYS A 769 4.58 20.46 5.91
CA LYS A 769 4.87 19.13 5.33
C LYS A 769 6.34 18.91 4.99
N THR A 770 7.02 19.91 4.45
CA THR A 770 8.43 19.82 4.03
C THR A 770 9.38 20.28 5.13
N ALA A 771 10.58 19.71 5.20
CA ALA A 771 11.61 20.06 6.19
C ALA A 771 12.62 21.12 5.68
N VAL A 772 12.18 22.04 4.81
CA VAL A 772 13.05 23.03 4.16
C VAL A 772 13.20 24.31 5.02
N ALA A 773 14.42 24.61 5.44
CA ALA A 773 14.73 25.84 6.19
C ALA A 773 14.79 27.11 5.34
N LYS A 774 15.29 27.00 4.10
CA LYS A 774 15.42 28.11 3.14
C LYS A 774 14.75 27.74 1.81
N PRO A 775 13.43 27.93 1.69
CA PRO A 775 12.74 27.66 0.44
C PRO A 775 13.18 28.66 -0.63
N ALA A 776 13.28 28.21 -1.89
CA ALA A 776 13.36 29.06 -3.07
C ALA A 776 11.96 29.36 -3.63
N LEU A 777 11.03 28.42 -3.43
CA LEU A 777 9.62 28.55 -3.72
C LEU A 777 8.79 27.85 -2.63
N ALA A 778 7.79 28.57 -2.11
CA ALA A 778 6.83 28.03 -1.15
C ALA A 778 5.40 28.02 -1.70
N ARG A 779 4.68 26.91 -1.52
CA ARG A 779 3.23 26.80 -1.83
C ARG A 779 2.41 27.17 -0.60
N LEU A 780 1.82 28.37 -0.60
CA LEU A 780 1.03 28.84 0.53
C LEU A 780 -0.43 28.35 0.46
N PRO A 781 -1.04 27.91 1.58
CA PRO A 781 -2.42 27.40 1.60
C PRO A 781 -3.50 28.38 1.09
#